data_AF-A0A429ERY6-F1
#
_entry.id   AF-A0A429ERY6-F1
#
_cell.length_a   1.000
_cell.length_b   1.000
_cell.length_c   1.000
_cell.angle_alpha   90.00
_cell.angle_beta   90.00
_cell.angle_gamma   90.00
#
_symmetry.space_group_name_H-M   'P 1'
#
loop_
_entity.id
_entity.type
_entity.pdbx_description
1 polymer ?
#
loop_
_entity_poly.entity_id
_entity_poly.type
_entity_poly.pdbx_seq_one_letter_code
_entity_poly.pdbx_strand_id
1 'polypeptide(L)'
;MCLALLLALMVSMVGALPASAADELPGEDEVVEYIPATDRGRVLELWQTGGPAVKAAAEAALLGTDDDVEKFLAEEREISQLSDDRVATVQILSLGGREVRAAAKAALAGSPEDLRAFLEGGWRAPLESDQRVQVVQIISAASGRGVKEAGQKALNGTVEDVRKFLNDGQYVAADNDARVQVVQIMSTGGDATREAARVALNGDINDIREFLEVGQHIARARDQEQATVAQLAEWATEAGRQAKAETEKAKEASARAVEATQLAKEAAQKAAEETEAAKADSQKASNAAGRAADAARGAARAAQQAIDAANAATTSARVAANAAAQAASAAAAAARAATDARNAAAAAATDAGKASAARAAAEDARDAAKGAKKAATAADHAGTAAYEAANAAKAAASAGINADAAASAASEASGQAGVSDAQAARARAAAAEAHRHAAEATAAANRAETLAGKAAKAAHEARDAANSAATHAENAADAADEAAEHAGDAATAAAESTKHATAAKTAADEATTAVTKAKATFALAREIETEGLTTRTAGAIEQARSLKALDDERKAAETGQKEAAQALDEEADRLAAEVTQPDADVSAAAPKARKIALNTVKTRGPWSVAAAEVALAGSDVDVVEYVRTGRDKALELDDRARVNRLATESESADVRAAAEVALDGGAATIADFLATGQHQAAANDYRVTVTQLMNGAGPGVRAAGQAALDDGSPQKLRAFITTDYYTQRTQDERVRAVQLKESGTAEVSAAARIALEGPPQVLHAFIETGQYKAERQDLLTATHVARVQGLIADASAVAATAQQYAAEAGRAAATANDAADLAQKYAQQAKDSAKQAADYAEQADASADEAEKSAADAAESARTARAAEADAHRAARDADNSAAHAQSSADAAAGSAAVAWSAAGEARASAEAAGKDAAAAAKAMSEALFAAATKEWAEQEQWRKELEAQDRADLKALKELEDAFADAAADEETDWWDLTTIGHVLLDSAGLIPGIGEGFDLINCGWYGAEGDSLNSSLSCAAAVPILGWGAVGTKWGKSGYSAVEAFAKSMRANGKTPHIWATGKPSKGYSNAQNAFIHWQNHRAEFPELGSAKEYVEMAHGYRNAAKLPQPPSGYRVWDRNNGNYIVYEKSSNTLTAFTKDGLPMSMNRPAPRSDTNPRGYNPQAYPTLEDYLKAQGTER
;
A
#
# COMPACT_ATOMS: atom_id res chain seq x y z
N MET A 1 15.25 -7.33 14.14
CA MET A 1 14.39 -7.23 12.93
C MET A 1 14.35 -5.81 12.36
N CYS A 2 13.94 -4.77 13.10
CA CYS A 2 13.62 -3.44 12.54
C CYS A 2 14.71 -2.76 11.68
N LEU A 3 15.99 -3.12 11.82
CA LEU A 3 17.10 -2.49 11.08
C LEU A 3 17.45 -3.21 9.76
N ALA A 4 16.95 -4.42 9.53
CA ALA A 4 17.14 -5.11 8.24
C ALA A 4 16.38 -4.41 7.10
N LEU A 5 15.18 -3.88 7.38
CA LEU A 5 14.43 -3.04 6.43
C LEU A 5 15.19 -1.77 6.04
N LEU A 6 15.90 -1.15 6.99
CA LEU A 6 16.67 0.09 6.76
C LEU A 6 17.89 -0.13 5.86
N LEU A 7 18.48 -1.33 5.85
CA LEU A 7 19.56 -1.66 4.91
C LEU A 7 19.02 -2.03 3.52
N ALA A 8 17.90 -2.76 3.44
CA ALA A 8 17.25 -3.05 2.16
C ALA A 8 16.84 -1.76 1.41
N LEU A 9 16.28 -0.78 2.12
CA LEU A 9 15.86 0.52 1.56
C LEU A 9 17.03 1.41 1.08
N MET A 10 18.26 1.21 1.56
CA MET A 10 19.41 2.02 1.13
C MET A 10 20.16 1.45 -0.08
N VAL A 11 20.04 0.16 -0.38
CA VAL A 11 20.60 -0.41 -1.62
C VAL A 11 19.84 0.12 -2.85
N SER A 12 18.53 0.29 -2.74
CA SER A 12 17.65 0.85 -3.78
C SER A 12 17.81 2.37 -4.03
N MET A 13 18.76 3.06 -3.39
CA MET A 13 18.99 4.50 -3.55
C MET A 13 20.41 4.87 -4.06
N VAL A 14 21.23 3.89 -4.45
CA VAL A 14 22.50 4.15 -5.14
C VAL A 14 22.32 3.90 -6.63
N GLY A 15 21.94 4.97 -7.36
CA GLY A 15 21.85 4.94 -8.82
C GLY A 15 23.17 4.56 -9.49
N ALA A 16 23.10 3.92 -10.65
CA ALA A 16 24.26 3.44 -11.38
C ALA A 16 25.24 4.57 -11.74
N LEU A 17 26.53 4.36 -11.45
CA LEU A 17 27.60 5.25 -11.92
C LEU A 17 27.86 5.00 -13.42
N PRO A 18 28.10 6.05 -14.23
CA PRO A 18 28.31 5.90 -15.66
C PRO A 18 29.69 5.27 -15.93
N ALA A 19 29.70 4.00 -16.31
CA ALA A 19 30.89 3.33 -16.83
C ALA A 19 31.21 3.85 -18.24
N SER A 20 32.38 4.43 -18.43
CA SER A 20 32.83 4.95 -19.73
C SER A 20 34.28 4.53 -20.04
N ALA A 21 34.43 3.82 -21.17
CA ALA A 21 35.67 3.29 -21.75
C ALA A 21 36.41 2.19 -20.93
N ALA A 22 37.06 1.20 -21.53
CA ALA A 22 37.57 1.14 -22.91
C ALA A 22 37.64 -0.29 -23.52
N ASP A 23 38.03 -0.31 -24.81
CA ASP A 23 38.48 -1.41 -25.68
C ASP A 23 37.45 -2.39 -26.28
N GLU A 24 37.72 -2.76 -27.54
CA GLU A 24 36.80 -3.42 -28.48
C GLU A 24 37.07 -4.93 -28.63
N LEU A 25 36.02 -5.75 -28.67
CA LEU A 25 35.95 -6.95 -29.53
C LEU A 25 34.51 -7.15 -30.05
N PRO A 26 34.29 -7.69 -31.27
CA PRO A 26 33.00 -7.59 -31.94
C PRO A 26 32.11 -8.85 -31.86
N GLY A 27 30.84 -8.63 -31.53
CA GLY A 27 29.68 -9.35 -32.08
C GLY A 27 29.28 -10.68 -31.43
N GLU A 28 28.17 -10.65 -30.67
CA GLU A 28 26.95 -11.45 -30.92
C GLU A 28 25.81 -10.96 -29.99
N ASP A 29 24.63 -10.70 -30.58
CA ASP A 29 23.31 -10.38 -30.00
C ASP A 29 23.21 -9.80 -28.56
N GLU A 30 23.42 -8.48 -28.42
CA GLU A 30 22.90 -7.71 -27.27
C GLU A 30 21.38 -7.52 -27.38
N VAL A 31 20.63 -8.00 -26.39
CA VAL A 31 19.22 -7.61 -26.21
C VAL A 31 19.18 -6.22 -25.61
N VAL A 32 18.89 -5.22 -26.46
CA VAL A 32 18.77 -3.82 -26.03
C VAL A 32 17.52 -3.64 -25.18
N GLU A 33 17.73 -3.49 -23.87
CA GLU A 33 16.70 -3.19 -22.88
C GLU A 33 16.15 -1.78 -23.15
N TYR A 34 15.02 -1.70 -23.84
CA TYR A 34 14.38 -0.44 -24.23
C TYR A 34 12.88 -0.49 -23.98
N ILE A 35 12.44 0.05 -22.84
CA ILE A 35 11.05 0.45 -22.66
C ILE A 35 10.74 1.47 -23.77
N PRO A 36 9.72 1.24 -24.62
CA PRO A 36 9.35 2.18 -25.68
C PRO A 36 9.21 3.60 -25.13
N ALA A 37 9.88 4.57 -25.75
CA ALA A 37 9.82 5.99 -25.37
C ALA A 37 8.50 6.67 -25.80
N THR A 38 7.39 5.99 -25.57
CA THR A 38 6.03 6.52 -25.57
C THR A 38 5.74 7.20 -24.23
N ASP A 39 4.65 7.95 -24.15
CA ASP A 39 4.21 8.51 -22.88
C ASP A 39 3.79 7.41 -21.87
N ARG A 40 3.19 6.30 -22.31
CA ARG A 40 2.96 5.13 -21.42
C ARG A 40 4.26 4.51 -20.90
N GLY A 41 5.32 4.46 -21.70
CA GLY A 41 6.64 4.01 -21.25
C GLY A 41 7.25 4.94 -20.20
N ARG A 42 7.06 6.26 -20.34
CA ARG A 42 7.47 7.25 -19.32
C ARG A 42 6.65 7.11 -18.03
N VAL A 43 5.35 6.80 -18.11
CA VAL A 43 4.54 6.46 -16.93
C VAL A 43 4.99 5.14 -16.30
N LEU A 44 5.41 4.16 -17.09
CA LEU A 44 5.95 2.89 -16.59
C LEU A 44 7.30 3.06 -15.88
N GLU A 45 8.22 3.85 -16.42
CA GLU A 45 9.49 4.21 -15.79
C GLU A 45 9.24 4.90 -14.42
N LEU A 46 8.25 5.80 -14.37
CA LEU A 46 7.80 6.44 -13.12
C LEU A 46 7.07 5.46 -12.19
N TRP A 47 6.37 4.45 -12.72
CA TRP A 47 5.81 3.36 -11.94
C TRP A 47 6.90 2.44 -11.36
N GLN A 48 7.98 2.15 -12.08
CA GLN A 48 9.08 1.33 -11.55
C GLN A 48 9.83 2.09 -10.44
N THR A 49 10.20 3.34 -10.71
CA THR A 49 11.10 4.14 -9.86
C THR A 49 10.40 4.92 -8.74
N GLY A 50 9.11 5.23 -8.86
CA GLY A 50 8.37 6.08 -7.94
C GLY A 50 8.16 5.53 -6.53
N GLY A 51 7.74 6.40 -5.61
CA GLY A 51 7.23 6.02 -4.29
C GLY A 51 5.81 5.43 -4.35
N PRO A 52 5.20 5.07 -3.21
CA PRO A 52 3.87 4.47 -3.16
C PRO A 52 2.73 5.25 -3.84
N ALA A 53 2.69 6.57 -3.73
CA ALA A 53 1.66 7.42 -4.34
C ALA A 53 1.91 7.66 -5.83
N VAL A 54 3.17 7.87 -6.24
CA VAL A 54 3.57 7.90 -7.65
C VAL A 54 3.26 6.55 -8.30
N LYS A 55 3.54 5.44 -7.63
CA LYS A 55 3.14 4.09 -8.07
C LYS A 55 1.64 3.95 -8.21
N ALA A 56 0.84 4.31 -7.19
CA ALA A 56 -0.62 4.20 -7.27
C ALA A 56 -1.22 5.03 -8.42
N ALA A 57 -0.76 6.27 -8.61
CA ALA A 57 -1.21 7.14 -9.70
C ALA A 57 -0.70 6.67 -11.08
N ALA A 58 0.54 6.18 -11.16
CA ALA A 58 1.08 5.60 -12.39
C ALA A 58 0.40 4.27 -12.76
N GLU A 59 -0.03 3.44 -11.79
CA GLU A 59 -0.90 2.29 -12.08
C GLU A 59 -2.25 2.72 -12.65
N ALA A 60 -2.87 3.76 -12.08
CA ALA A 60 -4.13 4.29 -12.60
C ALA A 60 -3.98 4.79 -14.06
N ALA A 61 -2.94 5.58 -14.33
CA ALA A 61 -2.64 6.05 -15.69
C ALA A 61 -2.24 4.92 -16.66
N LEU A 62 -1.44 3.94 -16.23
CA LEU A 62 -1.11 2.76 -17.03
C LEU A 62 -2.36 1.94 -17.38
N LEU A 63 -3.32 1.80 -16.47
CA LEU A 63 -4.57 1.08 -16.71
C LEU A 63 -5.63 1.91 -17.45
N GLY A 64 -5.49 3.23 -17.45
CA GLY A 64 -6.40 4.21 -18.06
C GLY A 64 -6.18 4.46 -19.56
N THR A 65 -6.78 5.54 -20.04
CA THR A 65 -6.73 6.04 -21.43
C THR A 65 -5.43 6.81 -21.71
N ASP A 66 -5.17 7.16 -22.98
CA ASP A 66 -3.98 7.95 -23.31
C ASP A 66 -4.08 9.40 -22.77
N ASP A 67 -5.29 9.93 -22.60
CA ASP A 67 -5.54 11.22 -21.92
C ASP A 67 -5.12 11.15 -20.43
N ASP A 68 -5.36 10.02 -19.74
CA ASP A 68 -4.94 9.80 -18.35
C ASP A 68 -3.42 9.73 -18.21
N VAL A 69 -2.74 9.19 -19.23
CA VAL A 69 -1.28 9.10 -19.34
C VAL A 69 -0.66 10.49 -19.53
N GLU A 70 -1.20 11.30 -20.45
CA GLU A 70 -0.74 12.69 -20.65
C GLU A 70 -0.97 13.54 -19.39
N LYS A 71 -2.16 13.43 -18.79
CA LYS A 71 -2.54 14.11 -17.53
C LYS A 71 -1.63 13.76 -16.36
N PHE A 72 -1.28 12.47 -16.19
CA PHE A 72 -0.34 12.06 -15.16
C PHE A 72 1.06 12.65 -15.39
N LEU A 73 1.58 12.60 -16.62
CA LEU A 73 2.91 13.14 -16.95
C LEU A 73 2.99 14.66 -16.83
N ALA A 74 1.91 15.37 -17.16
CA ALA A 74 1.86 16.84 -17.13
C ALA A 74 1.61 17.41 -15.72
N GLU A 75 0.74 16.78 -14.92
CA GLU A 75 0.24 17.36 -13.67
C GLU A 75 0.38 16.42 -12.47
N GLU A 76 -0.18 15.20 -12.53
CA GLU A 76 -0.35 14.38 -11.32
C GLU A 76 0.99 13.82 -10.77
N ARG A 77 2.01 13.64 -11.62
CA ARG A 77 3.34 13.19 -11.19
C ARG A 77 3.95 14.10 -10.12
N GLU A 78 3.93 15.42 -10.29
CA GLU A 78 4.50 16.36 -9.30
C GLU A 78 3.72 16.30 -7.97
N ILE A 79 2.39 16.16 -8.06
CA ILE A 79 1.49 16.10 -6.90
C ILE A 79 1.72 14.79 -6.12
N SER A 80 1.78 13.66 -6.83
CA SER A 80 2.05 12.34 -6.23
C SER A 80 3.46 12.24 -5.67
N GLN A 81 4.48 12.79 -6.35
CA GLN A 81 5.85 12.85 -5.84
C GLN A 81 5.92 13.69 -4.56
N LEU A 82 5.27 14.86 -4.52
CA LEU A 82 5.20 15.68 -3.31
C LEU A 82 4.44 14.97 -2.17
N SER A 83 3.46 14.14 -2.49
CA SER A 83 2.76 13.28 -1.52
C SER A 83 3.70 12.21 -0.96
N ASP A 84 4.45 11.51 -1.82
CA ASP A 84 5.45 10.52 -1.40
C ASP A 84 6.60 11.13 -0.61
N ASP A 85 7.14 12.28 -1.05
CA ASP A 85 8.20 13.00 -0.34
C ASP A 85 7.73 13.35 1.09
N ARG A 86 6.47 13.77 1.25
CA ARG A 86 5.83 14.03 2.54
C ARG A 86 5.61 12.75 3.35
N VAL A 87 5.12 11.67 2.74
CA VAL A 87 4.89 10.38 3.42
C VAL A 87 6.20 9.75 3.88
N ALA A 88 7.23 9.70 3.04
CA ALA A 88 8.56 9.23 3.39
C ALA A 88 9.16 10.07 4.52
N THR A 89 9.02 11.40 4.46
CA THR A 89 9.47 12.29 5.55
C THR A 89 8.67 12.09 6.84
N VAL A 90 7.37 11.78 6.77
CA VAL A 90 6.55 11.40 7.94
C VAL A 90 6.90 10.01 8.49
N GLN A 91 7.34 9.07 7.66
CA GLN A 91 7.86 7.77 8.12
C GLN A 91 9.22 7.95 8.81
N ILE A 92 10.14 8.74 8.23
CA ILE A 92 11.43 9.11 8.84
C ILE A 92 11.21 9.91 10.14
N LEU A 93 10.18 10.77 10.20
CA LEU A 93 9.72 11.44 11.43
C LEU A 93 9.19 10.43 12.47
N SER A 94 8.49 9.38 12.06
CA SER A 94 7.90 8.41 12.98
C SER A 94 8.93 7.44 13.58
N LEU A 95 9.95 7.08 12.79
CA LEU A 95 11.02 6.15 13.16
C LEU A 95 12.28 6.83 13.71
N GLY A 96 12.47 8.12 13.39
CA GLY A 96 13.68 8.88 13.72
C GLY A 96 13.82 9.22 15.20
N GLY A 97 15.07 9.47 15.61
CA GLY A 97 15.38 9.99 16.94
C GLY A 97 14.98 11.45 17.09
N ARG A 98 15.52 12.14 18.09
CA ARG A 98 15.15 13.53 18.41
C ARG A 98 15.55 14.49 17.29
N GLU A 99 16.77 14.38 16.79
CA GLU A 99 17.33 15.33 15.83
C GLU A 99 16.83 15.05 14.40
N VAL A 100 16.70 13.78 14.00
CA VAL A 100 16.02 13.39 12.75
C VAL A 100 14.58 13.93 12.73
N ARG A 101 13.87 13.88 13.87
CA ARG A 101 12.52 14.44 13.96
C ARG A 101 12.48 15.97 13.92
N ALA A 102 13.52 16.66 14.38
CA ALA A 102 13.62 18.11 14.23
C ALA A 102 13.82 18.49 12.75
N ALA A 103 14.75 17.81 12.06
CA ALA A 103 15.02 18.03 10.64
C ALA A 103 13.81 17.65 9.74
N ALA A 104 13.16 16.50 9.98
CA ALA A 104 11.96 16.10 9.24
C ALA A 104 10.79 17.08 9.42
N LYS A 105 10.63 17.68 10.61
CA LYS A 105 9.62 18.75 10.83
C LYS A 105 9.96 20.03 10.10
N ALA A 106 11.24 20.40 10.00
CA ALA A 106 11.66 21.56 9.23
C ALA A 106 11.36 21.36 7.73
N ALA A 107 11.70 20.18 7.19
CA ALA A 107 11.41 19.81 5.81
C ALA A 107 9.89 19.82 5.51
N LEU A 108 9.07 19.18 6.34
CA LEU A 108 7.59 19.16 6.18
C LEU A 108 6.92 20.55 6.25
N ALA A 109 7.59 21.53 6.86
CA ALA A 109 7.15 22.92 6.95
C ALA A 109 7.75 23.83 5.85
N GLY A 110 8.66 23.31 5.03
CA GLY A 110 9.34 24.02 3.95
C GLY A 110 8.68 23.81 2.57
N SER A 111 9.48 24.10 1.54
CA SER A 111 9.17 23.88 0.13
C SER A 111 9.26 22.40 -0.28
N PRO A 112 8.74 22.01 -1.47
CA PRO A 112 9.06 20.71 -2.09
C PRO A 112 10.58 20.46 -2.20
N GLU A 113 11.35 21.51 -2.44
CA GLU A 113 12.81 21.46 -2.55
C GLU A 113 13.48 21.17 -1.20
N ASP A 114 12.97 21.74 -0.09
CA ASP A 114 13.43 21.41 1.27
C ASP A 114 13.11 19.95 1.65
N LEU A 115 11.95 19.44 1.19
CA LEU A 115 11.54 18.04 1.33
C LEU A 115 12.48 17.09 0.59
N ARG A 116 12.75 17.37 -0.70
CA ARG A 116 13.67 16.59 -1.54
C ARG A 116 15.10 16.61 -0.99
N ALA A 117 15.63 17.79 -0.64
CA ALA A 117 16.97 17.94 -0.06
C ALA A 117 17.10 17.22 1.30
N PHE A 118 16.03 17.18 2.11
CA PHE A 118 16.01 16.37 3.32
C PHE A 118 16.14 14.88 3.03
N LEU A 119 15.39 14.36 2.05
CA LEU A 119 15.35 12.94 1.67
C LEU A 119 16.64 12.46 0.98
N GLU A 120 17.22 13.25 0.08
CA GLU A 120 18.49 12.93 -0.59
C GLU A 120 19.64 12.73 0.40
N GLY A 121 19.72 13.58 1.43
CA GLY A 121 20.79 13.47 2.43
C GLY A 121 20.67 14.31 3.70
N GLY A 122 19.74 15.27 3.79
CA GLY A 122 19.57 16.11 4.99
C GLY A 122 19.25 15.33 6.27
N TRP A 123 18.68 14.12 6.19
CA TRP A 123 18.48 13.24 7.35
C TRP A 123 19.77 12.61 7.91
N ARG A 124 20.88 12.55 7.15
CA ARG A 124 22.06 11.72 7.47
C ARG A 124 22.82 12.19 8.71
N ALA A 125 23.13 13.49 8.81
CA ALA A 125 23.83 14.06 9.98
C ALA A 125 22.97 14.13 11.25
N PRO A 126 21.66 14.46 11.18
CA PRO A 126 20.73 14.22 12.28
C PRO A 126 20.69 12.75 12.74
N LEU A 127 20.71 11.78 11.81
CA LEU A 127 20.71 10.36 12.17
C LEU A 127 22.02 9.94 12.86
N GLU A 128 23.19 10.41 12.40
CA GLU A 128 24.44 10.17 13.14
C GLU A 128 24.37 10.73 14.57
N SER A 129 23.79 11.93 14.73
CA SER A 129 23.63 12.56 16.05
C SER A 129 22.73 11.74 16.97
N ASP A 130 21.58 11.28 16.46
CA ASP A 130 20.66 10.40 17.19
C ASP A 130 21.27 9.01 17.48
N GLN A 131 22.03 8.43 16.54
CA GLN A 131 22.73 7.14 16.72
C GLN A 131 23.81 7.26 17.80
N ARG A 132 24.57 8.37 17.83
CA ARG A 132 25.54 8.64 18.91
C ARG A 132 24.83 8.84 20.26
N VAL A 133 23.68 9.53 20.30
CA VAL A 133 22.86 9.63 21.52
C VAL A 133 22.33 8.27 21.97
N GLN A 134 21.90 7.41 21.05
CA GLN A 134 21.45 6.04 21.35
C GLN A 134 22.58 5.20 21.96
N VAL A 135 23.82 5.32 21.46
CA VAL A 135 24.98 4.67 22.08
C VAL A 135 25.29 5.24 23.46
N VAL A 136 25.19 6.56 23.68
CA VAL A 136 25.32 7.15 25.03
C VAL A 136 24.24 6.61 25.98
N GLN A 137 23.00 6.43 25.51
CA GLN A 137 21.92 5.81 26.29
C GLN A 137 22.21 4.35 26.64
N ILE A 138 22.72 3.56 25.69
CA ILE A 138 23.12 2.15 25.92
C ILE A 138 24.27 2.07 26.94
N ILE A 139 25.31 2.92 26.82
CA ILE A 139 26.40 3.01 27.80
C ILE A 139 25.88 3.39 29.20
N SER A 140 24.90 4.29 29.27
CA SER A 140 24.32 4.77 30.53
C SER A 140 23.42 3.73 31.20
N ALA A 141 22.66 2.96 30.42
CA ALA A 141 21.77 1.91 30.91
C ALA A 141 22.50 0.58 31.19
N ALA A 142 23.64 0.34 30.54
CA ALA A 142 24.41 -0.88 30.73
C ALA A 142 24.86 -1.04 32.19
N SER A 143 24.68 -2.24 32.75
CA SER A 143 25.32 -2.66 33.99
C SER A 143 26.77 -3.10 33.73
N GLY A 144 26.95 -3.91 32.67
CA GLY A 144 28.23 -4.47 32.22
C GLY A 144 29.31 -3.45 31.84
N ARG A 145 30.56 -3.91 31.80
CA ARG A 145 31.75 -3.10 31.46
C ARG A 145 32.08 -3.22 29.97
N GLY A 146 31.98 -4.41 29.38
CA GLY A 146 32.22 -4.65 27.97
C GLY A 146 31.33 -3.78 27.07
N VAL A 147 30.04 -3.69 27.38
CA VAL A 147 29.10 -2.81 26.63
C VAL A 147 29.52 -1.35 26.70
N LYS A 148 30.00 -0.89 27.87
CA LYS A 148 30.48 0.49 28.06
C LYS A 148 31.77 0.77 27.30
N GLU A 149 32.73 -0.15 27.34
CA GLU A 149 34.01 -0.01 26.62
C GLU A 149 33.81 -0.09 25.10
N ALA A 150 32.98 -1.02 24.62
CA ALA A 150 32.64 -1.15 23.20
C ALA A 150 31.86 0.07 22.69
N GLY A 151 30.88 0.57 23.47
CA GLY A 151 30.14 1.78 23.15
C GLY A 151 31.02 3.03 23.15
N GLN A 152 31.90 3.20 24.14
CA GLN A 152 32.83 4.33 24.19
C GLN A 152 33.85 4.28 23.05
N LYS A 153 34.33 3.09 22.68
CA LYS A 153 35.16 2.89 21.48
C LYS A 153 34.42 3.30 20.20
N ALA A 154 33.14 2.96 20.08
CA ALA A 154 32.30 3.34 18.95
C ALA A 154 32.05 4.86 18.89
N LEU A 155 31.77 5.51 20.02
CA LEU A 155 31.65 6.98 20.10
C LEU A 155 32.95 7.70 19.75
N ASN A 156 34.10 7.14 20.12
CA ASN A 156 35.42 7.65 19.76
C ASN A 156 35.81 7.34 18.29
N GLY A 157 34.95 6.63 17.53
CA GLY A 157 35.18 6.20 16.16
C GLY A 157 34.27 6.88 15.13
N THR A 158 34.22 6.28 13.95
CA THR A 158 33.40 6.71 12.81
C THR A 158 31.91 6.41 13.05
N VAL A 159 31.02 7.00 12.23
CA VAL A 159 29.60 6.62 12.27
C VAL A 159 29.36 5.14 11.95
N GLU A 160 30.24 4.50 11.19
CA GLU A 160 30.13 3.07 10.90
C GLU A 160 30.57 2.21 12.09
N ASP A 161 31.49 2.67 12.94
CA ASP A 161 31.77 2.05 14.25
C ASP A 161 30.55 2.16 15.18
N VAL A 162 29.87 3.31 15.18
CA VAL A 162 28.61 3.54 15.92
C VAL A 162 27.51 2.59 15.45
N ARG A 163 27.28 2.48 14.14
CA ARG A 163 26.26 1.57 13.56
C ARG A 163 26.60 0.10 13.80
N LYS A 164 27.86 -0.30 13.63
CA LYS A 164 28.32 -1.66 13.91
C LYS A 164 28.17 -2.03 15.39
N PHE A 165 28.37 -1.09 16.30
CA PHE A 165 28.06 -1.29 17.72
C PHE A 165 26.56 -1.43 17.97
N LEU A 166 25.72 -0.57 17.38
CA LEU A 166 24.26 -0.65 17.52
C LEU A 166 23.67 -1.96 16.96
N ASN A 167 24.21 -2.47 15.86
CA ASN A 167 23.69 -3.68 15.18
C ASN A 167 24.19 -4.98 15.83
N ASP A 168 25.50 -5.08 16.08
CA ASP A 168 26.15 -6.34 16.48
C ASP A 168 26.94 -6.18 17.80
N GLY A 169 27.74 -5.12 17.88
CA GLY A 169 28.77 -4.97 18.92
C GLY A 169 28.22 -4.86 20.34
N GLN A 170 27.06 -4.24 20.54
CA GLN A 170 26.42 -4.16 21.86
C GLN A 170 25.99 -5.54 22.37
N TYR A 171 25.51 -6.42 21.49
CA TYR A 171 25.03 -7.75 21.86
C TYR A 171 26.19 -8.69 22.16
N VAL A 172 27.22 -8.70 21.30
CA VAL A 172 28.47 -9.45 21.57
C VAL A 172 29.14 -8.96 22.86
N ALA A 173 29.11 -7.65 23.14
CA ALA A 173 29.65 -7.11 24.39
C ALA A 173 28.80 -7.53 25.62
N ALA A 174 27.47 -7.45 25.52
CA ALA A 174 26.55 -7.88 26.58
C ALA A 174 26.67 -9.38 26.89
N ASP A 175 26.88 -10.21 25.88
CA ASP A 175 27.03 -11.66 26.03
C ASP A 175 28.36 -12.03 26.71
N ASN A 176 29.41 -11.24 26.50
CA ASN A 176 30.66 -11.34 27.24
C ASN A 176 30.52 -10.83 28.68
N ASP A 177 29.85 -9.71 28.91
CA ASP A 177 29.51 -9.22 30.27
C ASP A 177 28.67 -10.25 31.04
N ALA A 178 27.70 -10.90 30.39
CA ALA A 178 26.89 -11.99 30.97
C ALA A 178 27.75 -13.20 31.35
N ARG A 179 28.68 -13.65 30.47
CA ARG A 179 29.64 -14.71 30.81
C ARG A 179 30.50 -14.33 32.02
N VAL A 180 30.97 -13.08 32.10
CA VAL A 180 31.72 -12.56 33.26
C VAL A 180 30.86 -12.54 34.53
N GLN A 181 29.58 -12.14 34.44
CA GLN A 181 28.65 -12.15 35.57
C GLN A 181 28.42 -13.57 36.10
N VAL A 182 28.26 -14.58 35.24
CA VAL A 182 28.17 -15.99 35.67
C VAL A 182 29.45 -16.46 36.35
N VAL A 183 30.63 -16.05 35.87
CA VAL A 183 31.91 -16.35 36.54
C VAL A 183 32.02 -15.68 37.92
N GLN A 184 31.52 -14.45 38.10
CA GLN A 184 31.47 -13.76 39.39
C GLN A 184 30.48 -14.41 40.37
N ILE A 185 29.34 -14.89 39.87
CA ILE A 185 28.37 -15.67 40.65
C ILE A 185 28.97 -17.02 41.04
N MET A 186 29.72 -17.68 40.15
CA MET A 186 30.43 -18.92 40.42
C MET A 186 31.58 -18.75 41.43
N SER A 187 32.30 -17.62 41.43
CA SER A 187 33.40 -17.41 42.38
C SER A 187 32.94 -17.11 43.81
N THR A 188 31.69 -16.70 44.00
CA THR A 188 31.11 -16.29 45.29
C THR A 188 29.99 -17.20 45.80
N GLY A 189 29.38 -18.03 44.94
CA GLY A 189 28.30 -18.96 45.30
C GLY A 189 28.76 -20.24 46.02
N GLY A 190 27.80 -20.94 46.60
CA GLY A 190 28.00 -22.26 47.21
C GLY A 190 28.13 -23.38 46.18
N ASP A 191 27.98 -24.63 46.61
CA ASP A 191 28.17 -25.79 45.73
C ASP A 191 27.11 -25.89 44.65
N ALA A 192 25.82 -25.69 44.97
CA ALA A 192 24.74 -25.73 43.99
C ALA A 192 24.86 -24.57 42.99
N THR A 193 25.18 -23.35 43.45
CA THR A 193 25.45 -22.21 42.56
C THR A 193 26.65 -22.46 41.67
N ARG A 194 27.71 -23.10 42.17
CA ARG A 194 28.91 -23.43 41.38
C ARG A 194 28.68 -24.54 40.36
N GLU A 195 27.91 -25.56 40.70
CA GLU A 195 27.51 -26.62 39.77
C GLU A 195 26.64 -26.06 38.64
N ALA A 196 25.59 -25.31 38.98
CA ALA A 196 24.69 -24.69 38.00
C ALA A 196 25.41 -23.65 37.10
N ALA A 197 26.28 -22.80 37.65
CA ALA A 197 27.04 -21.84 36.87
C ALA A 197 28.01 -22.48 35.87
N ARG A 198 28.65 -23.62 36.23
CA ARG A 198 29.49 -24.39 35.28
C ARG A 198 28.65 -24.99 34.15
N VAL A 199 27.46 -25.51 34.47
CA VAL A 199 26.53 -26.06 33.47
C VAL A 199 26.09 -24.97 32.48
N ALA A 200 25.84 -23.75 32.95
CA ALA A 200 25.55 -22.60 32.10
C ALA A 200 26.75 -22.16 31.25
N LEU A 201 27.96 -22.03 31.83
CA LEU A 201 29.16 -21.59 31.11
C LEU A 201 29.59 -22.54 29.98
N ASN A 202 29.35 -23.84 30.17
CA ASN A 202 29.55 -24.89 29.15
C ASN A 202 28.44 -24.92 28.08
N GLY A 203 27.41 -24.09 28.22
CA GLY A 203 26.29 -24.00 27.29
C GLY A 203 26.39 -22.85 26.29
N ASP A 204 25.29 -22.67 25.55
CA ASP A 204 25.09 -21.54 24.67
C ASP A 204 24.70 -20.26 25.46
N ILE A 205 24.51 -19.14 24.77
CA ILE A 205 24.21 -17.87 25.44
C ILE A 205 22.83 -17.85 26.13
N ASN A 206 21.88 -18.68 25.68
CA ASN A 206 20.57 -18.78 26.31
C ASN A 206 20.65 -19.63 27.60
N ASP A 207 21.54 -20.63 27.67
CA ASP A 207 21.84 -21.33 28.94
C ASP A 207 22.41 -20.34 29.99
N ILE A 208 23.24 -19.38 29.56
CA ILE A 208 23.77 -18.31 30.42
C ILE A 208 22.68 -17.33 30.86
N ARG A 209 21.78 -16.94 29.95
CA ARG A 209 20.66 -16.04 30.28
C ARG A 209 19.65 -16.72 31.21
N GLU A 210 19.27 -17.99 30.98
CA GLU A 210 18.39 -18.76 31.86
C GLU A 210 18.98 -18.91 33.27
N PHE A 211 20.29 -19.14 33.37
CA PHE A 211 20.97 -19.15 34.66
C PHE A 211 20.98 -17.77 35.33
N LEU A 212 21.19 -16.67 34.60
CA LEU A 212 21.16 -15.32 35.16
C LEU A 212 19.75 -14.87 35.57
N GLU A 213 18.72 -15.32 34.87
CA GLU A 213 17.32 -14.94 35.12
C GLU A 213 16.66 -15.82 36.21
N VAL A 214 16.92 -17.13 36.20
CA VAL A 214 16.25 -18.11 37.08
C VAL A 214 17.24 -19.01 37.81
N GLY A 215 18.19 -19.61 37.10
CA GLY A 215 19.05 -20.68 37.65
C GLY A 215 19.88 -20.26 38.88
N GLN A 216 20.40 -19.04 38.91
CA GLN A 216 21.17 -18.50 40.05
C GLN A 216 20.31 -18.35 41.31
N HIS A 217 19.00 -18.15 41.17
CA HIS A 217 18.08 -17.96 42.29
C HIS A 217 17.68 -19.29 42.90
N ILE A 218 17.36 -20.29 42.06
CA ILE A 218 17.15 -21.68 42.49
C ILE A 218 18.42 -22.22 43.15
N ALA A 219 19.59 -22.03 42.53
CA ALA A 219 20.84 -22.57 43.04
C ALA A 219 21.28 -21.93 44.37
N ARG A 220 21.06 -20.62 44.57
CA ARG A 220 21.26 -19.97 45.89
C ARG A 220 20.26 -20.42 46.94
N ALA A 221 19.00 -20.67 46.57
CA ALA A 221 18.02 -21.23 47.49
C ALA A 221 18.43 -22.65 47.95
N ARG A 222 18.99 -23.46 47.05
CA ARG A 222 19.56 -24.77 47.34
C ARG A 222 20.82 -24.71 48.20
N ASP A 223 21.72 -23.76 47.95
CA ASP A 223 22.87 -23.50 48.83
C ASP A 223 22.42 -23.09 50.25
N GLN A 224 21.39 -22.25 50.37
CA GLN A 224 20.82 -21.85 51.66
C GLN A 224 20.11 -23.02 52.35
N GLU A 225 19.39 -23.87 51.63
CA GLU A 225 18.79 -25.10 52.17
C GLU A 225 19.88 -26.05 52.69
N GLN A 226 20.91 -26.32 51.88
CA GLN A 226 22.05 -27.17 52.25
C GLN A 226 22.76 -26.62 53.49
N ALA A 227 22.99 -25.30 53.55
CA ALA A 227 23.60 -24.65 54.71
C ALA A 227 22.73 -24.75 55.97
N THR A 228 21.43 -24.44 55.88
CA THR A 228 20.51 -24.53 57.03
C THR A 228 20.36 -25.97 57.51
N VAL A 229 20.24 -26.96 56.62
CA VAL A 229 20.17 -28.38 56.99
C VAL A 229 21.50 -28.89 57.53
N ALA A 230 22.64 -28.48 56.97
CA ALA A 230 23.96 -28.83 57.52
C ALA A 230 24.16 -28.23 58.92
N GLN A 231 23.74 -26.99 59.15
CA GLN A 231 23.80 -26.35 60.47
C GLN A 231 22.88 -27.06 61.48
N LEU A 232 21.68 -27.48 61.08
CA LEU A 232 20.79 -28.30 61.91
C LEU A 232 21.37 -29.71 62.19
N ALA A 233 22.08 -30.30 61.23
CA ALA A 233 22.78 -31.57 61.41
C ALA A 233 24.02 -31.43 62.31
N GLU A 234 24.75 -30.32 62.22
CA GLU A 234 25.85 -29.96 63.11
C GLU A 234 25.34 -29.68 64.52
N TRP A 235 24.23 -28.98 64.69
CA TRP A 235 23.56 -28.83 66.00
C TRP A 235 23.08 -30.16 66.57
N ALA A 236 22.52 -31.05 65.75
CA ALA A 236 22.21 -32.42 66.20
C ALA A 236 23.47 -33.20 66.61
N THR A 237 24.61 -32.96 65.93
CA THR A 237 25.93 -33.55 66.25
C THR A 237 26.54 -32.97 67.52
N GLU A 238 26.41 -31.67 67.75
CA GLU A 238 26.85 -31.00 68.97
C GLU A 238 25.98 -31.44 70.15
N ALA A 239 24.67 -31.38 70.02
CA ALA A 239 23.73 -31.83 71.04
C ALA A 239 23.84 -33.34 71.29
N GLY A 240 24.13 -34.16 70.29
CA GLY A 240 24.46 -35.59 70.47
C GLY A 240 25.79 -35.82 71.20
N ARG A 241 26.80 -34.96 70.98
CA ARG A 241 28.08 -35.00 71.70
C ARG A 241 27.94 -34.50 73.14
N GLN A 242 27.11 -33.48 73.37
CA GLN A 242 26.72 -33.04 74.71
C GLN A 242 25.93 -34.14 75.41
N ALA A 243 24.92 -34.74 74.78
CA ALA A 243 24.18 -35.86 75.35
C ALA A 243 25.10 -37.00 75.81
N LYS A 244 26.12 -37.34 75.01
CA LYS A 244 27.16 -38.31 75.41
C LYS A 244 28.02 -37.81 76.58
N ALA A 245 28.53 -36.58 76.51
CA ALA A 245 29.42 -36.02 77.53
C ALA A 245 28.71 -35.86 78.89
N GLU A 246 27.46 -35.40 78.87
CA GLU A 246 26.59 -35.33 80.04
C GLU A 246 26.23 -36.75 80.53
N THR A 247 26.00 -37.73 79.65
CA THR A 247 25.73 -39.12 80.07
C THR A 247 26.88 -39.75 80.89
N GLU A 248 28.14 -39.49 80.53
CA GLU A 248 29.28 -39.97 81.32
C GLU A 248 29.42 -39.20 82.64
N LYS A 249 29.22 -37.86 82.63
CA LYS A 249 29.17 -37.07 83.87
C LYS A 249 28.01 -37.47 84.78
N ALA A 250 26.89 -37.94 84.24
CA ALA A 250 25.75 -38.43 85.02
C ALA A 250 26.15 -39.68 85.84
N LYS A 251 26.89 -40.59 85.22
CA LYS A 251 27.47 -41.77 85.87
C LYS A 251 28.48 -41.36 86.96
N GLU A 252 29.32 -40.37 86.68
CA GLU A 252 30.37 -39.89 87.59
C GLU A 252 29.85 -39.00 88.75
N ALA A 253 28.69 -38.37 88.59
CA ALA A 253 28.02 -37.58 89.61
C ALA A 253 27.16 -38.42 90.57
N SER A 254 26.58 -39.52 90.11
CA SER A 254 25.68 -40.34 90.93
C SER A 254 26.34 -40.87 92.20
N ALA A 255 27.64 -41.15 92.16
CA ALA A 255 28.38 -41.70 93.29
C ALA A 255 28.66 -40.70 94.42
N ARG A 256 28.52 -39.40 94.18
CA ARG A 256 28.75 -38.37 95.22
C ARG A 256 27.48 -38.13 96.07
N ALA A 257 26.39 -38.82 95.75
CA ALA A 257 25.04 -38.52 96.21
C ALA A 257 24.49 -39.58 97.16
N VAL A 258 24.80 -39.42 98.44
CA VAL A 258 23.99 -39.95 99.57
C VAL A 258 23.79 -38.86 100.63
N GLU A 259 24.63 -37.83 100.59
CA GLU A 259 24.31 -36.47 100.98
C GLU A 259 24.31 -35.65 99.64
N ALA A 260 23.44 -34.65 99.43
CA ALA A 260 22.63 -34.40 98.17
C ALA A 260 21.80 -33.07 98.21
N THR A 261 20.67 -32.93 97.48
CA THR A 261 19.34 -32.37 97.91
C THR A 261 18.28 -32.54 96.79
N GLN A 262 16.93 -32.44 96.93
CA GLN A 262 15.94 -32.21 98.03
C GLN A 262 15.87 -30.78 98.61
N LEU A 263 15.16 -30.56 99.73
CA LEU A 263 15.01 -29.27 100.44
C LEU A 263 15.13 -28.03 99.52
N ALA A 264 16.10 -27.10 99.62
CA ALA A 264 16.07 -25.88 98.75
C ALA A 264 16.36 -26.11 97.26
N LYS A 265 16.66 -27.33 96.82
CA LYS A 265 16.64 -27.65 95.38
C LYS A 265 15.28 -27.36 94.80
N GLU A 266 14.20 -27.64 95.53
CA GLU A 266 12.84 -27.52 95.00
C GLU A 266 12.48 -26.07 94.72
N ALA A 267 12.81 -25.15 95.63
CA ALA A 267 12.60 -23.71 95.45
C ALA A 267 13.57 -23.07 94.45
N ALA A 268 14.85 -23.46 94.42
CA ALA A 268 15.77 -22.96 93.40
C ALA A 268 15.55 -23.56 92.01
N GLN A 269 15.01 -24.79 91.92
CA GLN A 269 14.52 -25.36 90.68
C GLN A 269 13.33 -24.56 90.19
N LYS A 270 12.35 -24.25 91.03
CA LYS A 270 11.24 -23.36 90.68
C LYS A 270 11.76 -22.02 90.12
N ALA A 271 12.78 -21.40 90.74
CA ALA A 271 13.41 -20.20 90.17
C ALA A 271 14.09 -20.43 88.81
N ALA A 272 14.85 -21.51 88.66
CA ALA A 272 15.61 -21.83 87.44
C ALA A 272 14.75 -22.40 86.29
N GLU A 273 13.62 -23.04 86.61
CA GLU A 273 12.64 -23.58 85.66
C GLU A 273 11.79 -22.44 85.11
N GLU A 274 11.37 -21.50 85.94
CA GLU A 274 10.78 -20.24 85.49
C GLU A 274 11.82 -19.40 84.70
N THR A 275 13.10 -19.40 85.08
CA THR A 275 14.17 -18.75 84.28
C THR A 275 14.39 -19.41 82.91
N GLU A 276 14.41 -20.74 82.83
CA GLU A 276 14.52 -21.47 81.56
C GLU A 276 13.22 -21.38 80.74
N ALA A 277 12.05 -21.23 81.37
CA ALA A 277 10.80 -20.90 80.69
C ALA A 277 10.85 -19.49 80.09
N ALA A 278 11.28 -18.47 80.86
CA ALA A 278 11.49 -17.11 80.38
C ALA A 278 12.51 -17.04 79.23
N LYS A 279 13.59 -17.82 79.32
CA LYS A 279 14.59 -17.98 78.24
C LYS A 279 14.02 -18.69 77.01
N ALA A 280 13.23 -19.75 77.19
CA ALA A 280 12.57 -20.45 76.10
C ALA A 280 11.49 -19.58 75.44
N ASP A 281 10.81 -18.73 76.19
CA ASP A 281 9.85 -17.74 75.70
C ASP A 281 10.54 -16.56 75.01
N SER A 282 11.66 -16.06 75.54
CA SER A 282 12.55 -15.12 74.86
C SER A 282 13.03 -15.66 73.51
N GLN A 283 13.38 -16.94 73.45
CA GLN A 283 13.70 -17.62 72.20
C GLN A 283 12.46 -17.80 71.31
N LYS A 284 11.26 -18.09 71.83
CA LYS A 284 10.02 -18.11 71.03
C LYS A 284 9.73 -16.72 70.43
N ALA A 285 9.93 -15.66 71.20
CA ALA A 285 9.78 -14.27 70.78
C ALA A 285 10.76 -13.91 69.67
N SER A 286 12.06 -14.16 69.87
CA SER A 286 13.10 -13.94 68.84
C SER A 286 12.85 -14.77 67.56
N ASN A 287 12.46 -16.05 67.69
CA ASN A 287 12.08 -16.86 66.53
C ASN A 287 10.80 -16.33 65.84
N ALA A 288 9.88 -15.71 66.58
CA ALA A 288 8.67 -15.10 66.02
C ALA A 288 8.97 -13.76 65.35
N ALA A 289 9.87 -12.94 65.90
CA ALA A 289 10.43 -11.76 65.26
C ALA A 289 11.12 -12.11 63.93
N GLY A 290 11.92 -13.18 63.88
CA GLY A 290 12.49 -13.71 62.65
C GLY A 290 11.43 -14.05 61.60
N ARG A 291 10.36 -14.76 61.99
CA ARG A 291 9.21 -15.05 61.10
C ARG A 291 8.50 -13.78 60.63
N ALA A 292 8.32 -12.78 61.50
CA ALA A 292 7.72 -11.51 61.15
C ALA A 292 8.57 -10.75 60.13
N ALA A 293 9.90 -10.70 60.34
CA ALA A 293 10.84 -10.03 59.44
C ALA A 293 10.98 -10.75 58.08
N ASP A 294 10.94 -12.08 58.04
CA ASP A 294 10.92 -12.86 56.79
C ASP A 294 9.61 -12.63 56.02
N ALA A 295 8.47 -12.61 56.72
CA ALA A 295 7.17 -12.31 56.13
C ALA A 295 7.10 -10.86 55.62
N ALA A 296 7.67 -9.89 56.34
CA ALA A 296 7.79 -8.50 55.91
C ALA A 296 8.66 -8.35 54.65
N ARG A 297 9.84 -8.98 54.63
CA ARG A 297 10.70 -9.03 53.43
C ARG A 297 10.03 -9.76 52.26
N GLY A 298 9.12 -10.69 52.52
CA GLY A 298 8.23 -11.29 51.52
C GLY A 298 7.17 -10.30 51.00
N ALA A 299 6.47 -9.61 51.90
CA ALA A 299 5.44 -8.63 51.55
C ALA A 299 5.99 -7.47 50.73
N ALA A 300 7.19 -6.98 51.06
CA ALA A 300 7.90 -5.95 50.28
C ALA A 300 8.22 -6.40 48.85
N ARG A 301 8.66 -7.65 48.64
CA ARG A 301 8.87 -8.20 47.29
C ARG A 301 7.57 -8.37 46.50
N ALA A 302 6.49 -8.79 47.17
CA ALA A 302 5.16 -8.87 46.55
C ALA A 302 4.62 -7.47 46.19
N ALA A 303 4.89 -6.45 47.01
CA ALA A 303 4.56 -5.06 46.70
C ALA A 303 5.34 -4.53 45.49
N GLN A 304 6.63 -4.86 45.37
CA GLN A 304 7.42 -4.51 44.18
C GLN A 304 6.84 -5.16 42.92
N GLN A 305 6.49 -6.45 42.93
CA GLN A 305 5.84 -7.10 41.77
C GLN A 305 4.50 -6.42 41.42
N ALA A 306 3.72 -5.97 42.41
CA ALA A 306 2.49 -5.21 42.15
C ALA A 306 2.76 -3.85 41.49
N ILE A 307 3.81 -3.14 41.92
CA ILE A 307 4.27 -1.87 41.30
C ILE A 307 4.73 -2.10 39.86
N ASP A 308 5.53 -3.14 39.62
CA ASP A 308 6.07 -3.43 38.28
C ASP A 308 4.96 -3.81 37.30
N ALA A 309 3.99 -4.62 37.75
CA ALA A 309 2.77 -4.92 36.99
C ALA A 309 1.90 -3.67 36.75
N ALA A 310 1.77 -2.76 37.72
CA ALA A 310 1.04 -1.50 37.53
C ALA A 310 1.74 -0.56 36.52
N ASN A 311 3.07 -0.52 36.51
CA ASN A 311 3.87 0.20 35.51
C ASN A 311 3.71 -0.41 34.11
N ALA A 312 3.65 -1.75 34.00
CA ALA A 312 3.37 -2.45 32.76
C ALA A 312 1.96 -2.14 32.24
N ALA A 313 0.92 -2.26 33.08
CA ALA A 313 -0.47 -1.91 32.75
C ALA A 313 -0.59 -0.44 32.28
N THR A 314 0.08 0.49 32.97
CA THR A 314 0.14 1.92 32.59
C THR A 314 0.83 2.13 31.23
N THR A 315 1.81 1.29 30.90
CA THR A 315 2.50 1.33 29.59
C THR A 315 1.59 0.81 28.48
N SER A 316 0.91 -0.32 28.68
CA SER A 316 -0.08 -0.85 27.73
C SER A 316 -1.26 0.11 27.53
N ALA A 317 -1.72 0.80 28.59
CA ALA A 317 -2.73 1.84 28.48
C ALA A 317 -2.27 3.04 27.62
N ARG A 318 -1.00 3.45 27.73
CA ARG A 318 -0.41 4.46 26.82
C ARG A 318 -0.31 3.97 25.38
N VAL A 319 -0.05 2.68 25.14
CA VAL A 319 -0.08 2.09 23.79
C VAL A 319 -1.51 2.14 23.24
N ALA A 320 -2.52 1.76 24.02
CA ALA A 320 -3.93 1.86 23.64
C ALA A 320 -4.35 3.30 23.32
N ALA A 321 -3.97 4.28 24.15
CA ALA A 321 -4.25 5.70 23.92
C ALA A 321 -3.57 6.25 22.66
N ASN A 322 -2.31 5.89 22.41
CA ASN A 322 -1.59 6.27 21.19
C ASN A 322 -2.21 5.64 19.93
N ALA A 323 -2.68 4.39 20.01
CA ALA A 323 -3.40 3.73 18.93
C ALA A 323 -4.76 4.39 18.68
N ALA A 324 -5.51 4.75 19.73
CA ALA A 324 -6.76 5.50 19.62
C ALA A 324 -6.58 6.87 18.96
N ALA A 325 -5.52 7.61 19.31
CA ALA A 325 -5.18 8.87 18.66
C ALA A 325 -4.84 8.70 17.17
N GLN A 326 -4.15 7.62 16.79
CA GLN A 326 -3.90 7.28 15.39
C GLN A 326 -5.18 6.89 14.64
N ALA A 327 -6.06 6.10 15.27
CA ALA A 327 -7.37 5.74 14.70
C ALA A 327 -8.24 6.97 14.45
N ALA A 328 -8.30 7.91 15.40
CA ALA A 328 -9.01 9.18 15.26
C ALA A 328 -8.40 10.09 14.17
N SER A 329 -7.06 10.13 14.04
CA SER A 329 -6.38 10.86 12.97
C SER A 329 -6.70 10.29 11.59
N ALA A 330 -6.70 8.96 11.45
CA ALA A 330 -7.09 8.28 10.22
C ALA A 330 -8.58 8.49 9.89
N ALA A 331 -9.47 8.45 10.88
CA ALA A 331 -10.89 8.78 10.70
C ALA A 331 -11.09 10.24 10.24
N ALA A 332 -10.31 11.19 10.77
CA ALA A 332 -10.31 12.57 10.32
C ALA A 332 -9.66 12.78 8.94
N ALA A 333 -8.85 11.85 8.44
CA ALA A 333 -8.41 11.81 7.04
C ALA A 333 -9.51 11.25 6.13
N ALA A 334 -10.11 10.10 6.50
CA ALA A 334 -11.23 9.51 5.78
C ALA A 334 -12.42 10.47 5.62
N ALA A 335 -12.75 11.25 6.66
CA ALA A 335 -13.81 12.26 6.61
C ALA A 335 -13.49 13.47 5.70
N ARG A 336 -12.21 13.78 5.48
CA ARG A 336 -11.77 14.81 4.52
C ARG A 336 -11.88 14.27 3.09
N ALA A 337 -11.27 13.12 2.80
CA ALA A 337 -11.37 12.46 1.51
C ALA A 337 -12.85 12.18 1.11
N ALA A 338 -13.72 11.82 2.06
CA ALA A 338 -15.17 11.69 1.83
C ALA A 338 -15.90 13.03 1.57
N THR A 339 -15.31 14.16 1.94
CA THR A 339 -15.79 15.50 1.59
C THR A 339 -15.26 15.93 0.22
N ASP A 340 -14.00 15.61 -0.09
CA ASP A 340 -13.40 15.87 -1.40
C ASP A 340 -14.08 15.06 -2.51
N ALA A 341 -14.43 13.78 -2.24
CA ALA A 341 -15.26 12.95 -3.11
C ALA A 341 -16.64 13.58 -3.39
N ARG A 342 -17.26 14.23 -2.38
CA ARG A 342 -18.55 14.93 -2.55
C ARG A 342 -18.42 16.24 -3.32
N ASN A 343 -17.30 16.96 -3.15
CA ASN A 343 -16.99 18.16 -3.93
C ASN A 343 -16.80 17.81 -5.41
N ALA A 344 -16.04 16.74 -5.69
CA ALA A 344 -15.82 16.21 -7.03
C ALA A 344 -17.13 15.70 -7.66
N ALA A 345 -17.98 14.99 -6.91
CA ALA A 345 -19.32 14.59 -7.38
C ALA A 345 -20.21 15.78 -7.75
N ALA A 346 -20.19 16.85 -6.95
CA ALA A 346 -20.93 18.08 -7.25
C ALA A 346 -20.39 18.80 -8.50
N ALA A 347 -19.08 18.75 -8.75
CA ALA A 347 -18.46 19.24 -9.97
C ALA A 347 -18.88 18.41 -11.20
N ALA A 348 -18.83 17.08 -11.11
CA ALA A 348 -19.29 16.18 -12.18
C ALA A 348 -20.78 16.39 -12.52
N ALA A 349 -21.64 16.57 -11.52
CA ALA A 349 -23.05 16.91 -11.71
C ALA A 349 -23.25 18.29 -12.35
N THR A 350 -22.42 19.27 -12.00
CA THR A 350 -22.43 20.61 -12.61
C THR A 350 -22.01 20.56 -14.09
N ASP A 351 -21.00 19.76 -14.42
CA ASP A 351 -20.52 19.56 -15.78
C ASP A 351 -21.51 18.75 -16.64
N ALA A 352 -22.20 17.76 -16.08
CA ALA A 352 -23.34 17.11 -16.73
C ALA A 352 -24.46 18.11 -17.07
N GLY A 353 -24.74 19.07 -16.18
CA GLY A 353 -25.64 20.18 -16.46
C GLY A 353 -25.20 21.05 -17.64
N LYS A 354 -23.90 21.34 -17.77
CA LYS A 354 -23.33 22.06 -18.94
C LYS A 354 -23.46 21.23 -20.22
N ALA A 355 -23.18 19.93 -20.17
CA ALA A 355 -23.31 19.03 -21.32
C ALA A 355 -24.76 18.98 -21.84
N SER A 356 -25.74 18.91 -20.94
CA SER A 356 -27.17 18.92 -21.31
C SER A 356 -27.63 20.25 -21.91
N ALA A 357 -27.12 21.38 -21.40
CA ALA A 357 -27.40 22.71 -21.95
C ALA A 357 -26.80 22.89 -23.36
N ALA A 358 -25.54 22.48 -23.54
CA ALA A 358 -24.86 22.50 -24.84
C ALA A 358 -25.52 21.54 -25.85
N ARG A 359 -25.97 20.35 -25.41
CA ARG A 359 -26.82 19.45 -26.23
C ARG A 359 -28.07 20.17 -26.72
N ALA A 360 -28.84 20.79 -25.81
CA ALA A 360 -30.06 21.51 -26.20
C ALA A 360 -29.78 22.64 -27.21
N ALA A 361 -28.70 23.41 -27.03
CA ALA A 361 -28.29 24.44 -27.98
C ALA A 361 -27.87 23.86 -29.35
N ALA A 362 -27.20 22.72 -29.39
CA ALA A 362 -26.89 22.00 -30.62
C ALA A 362 -28.15 21.45 -31.33
N GLU A 363 -29.16 21.02 -30.57
CA GLU A 363 -30.45 20.56 -31.10
C GLU A 363 -31.32 21.70 -31.65
N ASP A 364 -31.37 22.86 -30.97
CA ASP A 364 -32.02 24.07 -31.48
C ASP A 364 -31.31 24.58 -32.75
N ALA A 365 -29.98 24.61 -32.76
CA ALA A 365 -29.17 24.99 -33.92
C ALA A 365 -29.38 24.03 -35.11
N ARG A 366 -29.46 22.72 -34.86
CA ARG A 366 -29.84 21.69 -35.84
C ARG A 366 -31.21 21.97 -36.47
N ASP A 367 -32.21 22.31 -35.67
CA ASP A 367 -33.57 22.50 -36.18
C ASP A 367 -33.74 23.89 -36.84
N ALA A 368 -32.96 24.90 -36.44
CA ALA A 368 -32.77 26.13 -37.20
C ALA A 368 -32.08 25.87 -38.56
N ALA A 369 -31.04 25.04 -38.61
CA ALA A 369 -30.39 24.62 -39.86
C ALA A 369 -31.37 23.87 -40.78
N LYS A 370 -32.25 23.02 -40.24
CA LYS A 370 -33.36 22.39 -40.98
C LYS A 370 -34.42 23.39 -41.43
N GLY A 371 -34.76 24.41 -40.61
CA GLY A 371 -35.77 25.43 -40.92
C GLY A 371 -35.32 26.53 -41.89
N ALA A 372 -34.02 26.80 -42.02
CA ALA A 372 -33.47 27.88 -42.83
C ALA A 372 -33.87 27.81 -44.32
N LYS A 373 -34.16 28.95 -44.96
CA LYS A 373 -34.57 29.02 -46.38
C LYS A 373 -33.42 29.16 -47.38
N LYS A 374 -32.17 29.25 -46.90
CA LYS A 374 -30.96 29.36 -47.74
C LYS A 374 -29.85 28.46 -47.21
N ALA A 375 -28.99 27.97 -48.11
CA ALA A 375 -27.83 27.14 -47.77
C ALA A 375 -26.87 27.83 -46.79
N ALA A 376 -26.50 29.09 -47.04
CA ALA A 376 -25.61 29.86 -46.15
C ALA A 376 -26.13 29.94 -44.70
N THR A 377 -27.40 30.31 -44.50
CA THR A 377 -28.01 30.38 -43.17
C THR A 377 -28.13 29.00 -42.49
N ALA A 378 -28.27 27.93 -43.28
CA ALA A 378 -28.21 26.57 -42.72
C ALA A 378 -26.78 26.19 -42.29
N ALA A 379 -25.76 26.64 -43.01
CA ALA A 379 -24.35 26.43 -42.66
C ALA A 379 -23.93 27.22 -41.40
N ASP A 380 -24.38 28.47 -41.24
CA ASP A 380 -24.16 29.27 -40.02
C ASP A 380 -24.67 28.52 -38.78
N HIS A 381 -25.92 28.03 -38.84
CA HIS A 381 -26.52 27.24 -37.77
C HIS A 381 -25.84 25.87 -37.56
N ALA A 382 -25.35 25.23 -38.62
CA ALA A 382 -24.55 24.01 -38.48
C ALA A 382 -23.19 24.27 -37.80
N GLY A 383 -22.59 25.45 -38.01
CA GLY A 383 -21.42 25.92 -37.27
C GLY A 383 -21.72 26.13 -35.78
N THR A 384 -22.88 26.70 -35.43
CA THR A 384 -23.34 26.78 -34.03
C THR A 384 -23.52 25.38 -33.42
N ALA A 385 -24.17 24.45 -34.15
CA ALA A 385 -24.35 23.08 -33.67
C ALA A 385 -23.02 22.34 -33.44
N ALA A 386 -22.00 22.60 -34.27
CA ALA A 386 -20.66 22.05 -34.09
C ALA A 386 -19.93 22.64 -32.87
N TYR A 387 -20.03 23.95 -32.64
CA TYR A 387 -19.47 24.61 -31.47
C TYR A 387 -20.08 24.06 -30.17
N GLU A 388 -21.40 23.91 -30.12
CA GLU A 388 -22.07 23.39 -28.93
C GLU A 388 -21.89 21.88 -28.74
N ALA A 389 -21.70 21.10 -29.81
CA ALA A 389 -21.25 19.70 -29.69
C ALA A 389 -19.85 19.60 -29.06
N ALA A 390 -18.93 20.49 -29.41
CA ALA A 390 -17.61 20.57 -28.78
C ALA A 390 -17.69 21.01 -27.29
N ASN A 391 -18.57 21.96 -26.96
CA ASN A 391 -18.84 22.35 -25.57
C ASN A 391 -19.41 21.18 -24.75
N ALA A 392 -20.34 20.40 -25.32
CA ALA A 392 -20.91 19.23 -24.68
C ALA A 392 -19.86 18.13 -24.45
N ALA A 393 -19.00 17.86 -25.44
CA ALA A 393 -17.90 16.90 -25.30
C ALA A 393 -16.88 17.34 -24.23
N LYS A 394 -16.48 18.61 -24.21
CA LYS A 394 -15.58 19.16 -23.19
C LYS A 394 -16.18 19.09 -21.77
N ALA A 395 -17.48 19.35 -21.64
CA ALA A 395 -18.19 19.17 -20.38
C ALA A 395 -18.26 17.69 -19.96
N ALA A 396 -18.45 16.76 -20.89
CA ALA A 396 -18.44 15.33 -20.59
C ALA A 396 -17.06 14.83 -20.11
N ALA A 397 -15.97 15.24 -20.76
CA ALA A 397 -14.61 14.93 -20.30
C ALA A 397 -14.33 15.50 -18.89
N SER A 398 -14.72 16.75 -18.64
CA SER A 398 -14.63 17.38 -17.32
C SER A 398 -15.46 16.64 -16.25
N ALA A 399 -16.64 16.14 -16.60
CA ALA A 399 -17.45 15.31 -15.71
C ALA A 399 -16.79 13.95 -15.41
N GLY A 400 -16.12 13.34 -16.40
CA GLY A 400 -15.32 12.13 -16.22
C GLY A 400 -14.16 12.32 -15.24
N ILE A 401 -13.30 13.31 -15.48
CA ILE A 401 -12.17 13.67 -14.59
C ILE A 401 -12.64 13.89 -13.14
N ASN A 402 -13.80 14.54 -12.95
CA ASN A 402 -14.38 14.73 -11.63
C ASN A 402 -14.98 13.44 -11.01
N ALA A 403 -15.40 12.46 -11.82
CA ALA A 403 -15.81 11.14 -11.33
C ALA A 403 -14.62 10.30 -10.86
N ASP A 404 -13.51 10.33 -11.60
CA ASP A 404 -12.29 9.59 -11.22
C ASP A 404 -11.59 10.25 -10.02
N ALA A 405 -11.61 11.58 -9.91
CA ALA A 405 -11.22 12.28 -8.69
C ALA A 405 -12.06 11.86 -7.47
N ALA A 406 -13.38 11.67 -7.64
CA ALA A 406 -14.24 11.17 -6.57
C ALA A 406 -13.95 9.69 -6.21
N ALA A 407 -13.63 8.84 -7.19
CA ALA A 407 -13.25 7.44 -6.96
C ALA A 407 -11.88 7.29 -6.27
N SER A 408 -10.90 8.13 -6.62
CA SER A 408 -9.60 8.21 -5.95
C SER A 408 -9.75 8.66 -4.50
N ALA A 409 -10.55 9.70 -4.25
CA ALA A 409 -10.86 10.15 -2.88
C ALA A 409 -11.66 9.09 -2.07
N ALA A 410 -12.53 8.30 -2.69
CA ALA A 410 -13.17 7.15 -2.05
C ALA A 410 -12.20 6.01 -1.72
N SER A 411 -11.21 5.79 -2.57
CA SER A 411 -10.13 4.83 -2.35
C SER A 411 -9.20 5.27 -1.21
N GLU A 412 -8.83 6.55 -1.14
CA GLU A 412 -8.09 7.11 0.01
C GLU A 412 -8.90 6.98 1.31
N ALA A 413 -10.18 7.36 1.30
CA ALA A 413 -11.05 7.22 2.47
C ALA A 413 -11.12 5.76 2.97
N SER A 414 -11.11 4.80 2.05
CA SER A 414 -11.09 3.36 2.36
C SER A 414 -9.75 2.90 2.94
N GLY A 415 -8.62 3.38 2.40
CA GLY A 415 -7.28 3.12 2.96
C GLY A 415 -7.13 3.68 4.38
N GLN A 416 -7.61 4.90 4.61
CA GLN A 416 -7.62 5.52 5.94
C GLN A 416 -8.57 4.80 6.91
N ALA A 417 -9.70 4.24 6.44
CA ALA A 417 -10.54 3.37 7.25
C ALA A 417 -9.81 2.09 7.67
N GLY A 418 -9.10 1.42 6.75
CA GLY A 418 -8.28 0.25 7.07
C GLY A 418 -7.14 0.53 8.06
N VAL A 419 -6.53 1.72 8.00
CA VAL A 419 -5.56 2.19 9.01
C VAL A 419 -6.25 2.39 10.38
N SER A 420 -7.46 2.95 10.40
CA SER A 420 -8.23 3.14 11.64
C SER A 420 -8.60 1.80 12.29
N ASP A 421 -9.11 0.84 11.52
CA ASP A 421 -9.40 -0.55 11.93
C ASP A 421 -8.17 -1.24 12.54
N ALA A 422 -7.02 -1.17 11.86
CA ALA A 422 -5.77 -1.78 12.33
C ALA A 422 -5.29 -1.17 13.66
N GLN A 423 -5.50 0.13 13.88
CA GLN A 423 -5.17 0.80 15.13
C GLN A 423 -6.20 0.51 16.23
N ALA A 424 -7.49 0.34 15.89
CA ALA A 424 -8.50 -0.16 16.83
C ALA A 424 -8.20 -1.59 17.29
N ALA A 425 -7.72 -2.47 16.40
CA ALA A 425 -7.24 -3.80 16.76
C ALA A 425 -6.03 -3.75 17.71
N ARG A 426 -5.05 -2.87 17.46
CA ARG A 426 -3.91 -2.64 18.36
C ARG A 426 -4.33 -2.10 19.73
N ALA A 427 -5.29 -1.17 19.77
CA ALA A 427 -5.83 -0.65 21.02
C ALA A 427 -6.53 -1.75 21.84
N ARG A 428 -7.33 -2.61 21.20
CA ARG A 428 -7.96 -3.78 21.83
C ARG A 428 -6.93 -4.78 22.38
N ALA A 429 -5.85 -5.06 21.63
CA ALA A 429 -4.76 -5.93 22.09
C ALA A 429 -4.02 -5.36 23.31
N ALA A 430 -3.71 -4.06 23.29
CA ALA A 430 -3.06 -3.37 24.41
C ALA A 430 -3.96 -3.25 25.66
N ALA A 431 -5.28 -3.10 25.49
CA ALA A 431 -6.23 -3.16 26.60
C ALA A 431 -6.26 -4.57 27.24
N ALA A 432 -6.33 -5.62 26.43
CA ALA A 432 -6.24 -7.01 26.92
C ALA A 432 -4.92 -7.29 27.67
N GLU A 433 -3.83 -6.59 27.33
CA GLU A 433 -2.56 -6.66 28.05
C GLU A 433 -2.57 -5.90 29.38
N ALA A 434 -3.16 -4.70 29.41
CA ALA A 434 -3.37 -3.97 30.66
C ALA A 434 -4.21 -4.78 31.66
N HIS A 435 -5.22 -5.53 31.20
CA HIS A 435 -5.99 -6.47 32.03
C HIS A 435 -5.15 -7.64 32.57
N ARG A 436 -4.23 -8.22 31.76
CA ARG A 436 -3.30 -9.26 32.24
C ARG A 436 -2.43 -8.74 33.39
N HIS A 437 -1.85 -7.56 33.23
CA HIS A 437 -1.02 -6.95 34.26
C HIS A 437 -1.83 -6.49 35.49
N ALA A 438 -3.08 -6.05 35.32
CA ALA A 438 -3.98 -5.78 36.46
C ALA A 438 -4.31 -7.05 37.26
N ALA A 439 -4.49 -8.19 36.60
CA ALA A 439 -4.65 -9.49 37.26
C ALA A 439 -3.37 -9.95 37.99
N GLU A 440 -2.19 -9.70 37.42
CA GLU A 440 -0.91 -9.96 38.10
C GLU A 440 -0.73 -9.07 39.34
N ALA A 441 -1.01 -7.76 39.23
CA ALA A 441 -0.96 -6.84 40.36
C ALA A 441 -1.94 -7.25 41.48
N THR A 442 -3.14 -7.72 41.12
CA THR A 442 -4.13 -8.31 42.04
C THR A 442 -3.55 -9.53 42.78
N ALA A 443 -2.92 -10.47 42.05
CA ALA A 443 -2.30 -11.65 42.62
C ALA A 443 -1.06 -11.33 43.48
N ALA A 444 -0.33 -10.26 43.16
CA ALA A 444 0.77 -9.74 43.98
C ALA A 444 0.27 -9.07 45.26
N ALA A 445 -0.78 -8.24 45.19
CA ALA A 445 -1.38 -7.59 46.36
C ALA A 445 -2.01 -8.60 47.34
N ASN A 446 -2.73 -9.61 46.83
CA ASN A 446 -3.26 -10.71 47.66
C ASN A 446 -2.13 -11.47 48.41
N ARG A 447 -0.97 -11.66 47.78
CA ARG A 447 0.20 -12.28 48.43
C ARG A 447 0.82 -11.37 49.47
N ALA A 448 0.95 -10.06 49.20
CA ALA A 448 1.46 -9.07 50.15
C ALA A 448 0.59 -9.00 51.41
N GLU A 449 -0.74 -8.97 51.26
CA GLU A 449 -1.70 -8.96 52.38
C GLU A 449 -1.65 -10.28 53.19
N THR A 450 -1.56 -11.42 52.52
CA THR A 450 -1.38 -12.73 53.17
C THR A 450 -0.09 -12.78 54.01
N LEU A 451 0.99 -12.15 53.52
CA LEU A 451 2.27 -12.07 54.23
C LEU A 451 2.23 -11.05 55.38
N ALA A 452 1.53 -9.93 55.23
CA ALA A 452 1.26 -9.01 56.33
C ALA A 452 0.45 -9.66 57.47
N GLY A 453 -0.57 -10.46 57.14
CA GLY A 453 -1.32 -11.25 58.12
C GLY A 453 -0.46 -12.29 58.85
N LYS A 454 0.48 -12.93 58.15
CA LYS A 454 1.49 -13.81 58.76
C LYS A 454 2.46 -13.06 59.68
N ALA A 455 2.91 -11.86 59.28
CA ALA A 455 3.78 -11.02 60.10
C ALA A 455 3.08 -10.53 61.38
N ALA A 456 1.83 -10.07 61.27
CA ALA A 456 1.02 -9.65 62.44
C ALA A 456 0.75 -10.83 63.40
N LYS A 457 0.45 -12.03 62.88
CA LYS A 457 0.33 -13.23 63.72
C LYS A 457 1.64 -13.56 64.43
N ALA A 458 2.78 -13.43 63.75
CA ALA A 458 4.10 -13.64 64.35
C ALA A 458 4.45 -12.56 65.39
N ALA A 459 4.02 -11.31 65.22
CA ALA A 459 4.17 -10.26 66.22
C ALA A 459 3.34 -10.55 67.50
N HIS A 460 2.11 -11.04 67.35
CA HIS A 460 1.32 -11.50 68.50
C HIS A 460 1.96 -12.73 69.18
N GLU A 461 2.46 -13.71 68.41
CA GLU A 461 3.24 -14.83 68.96
C GLU A 461 4.50 -14.37 69.71
N ALA A 462 5.13 -13.26 69.29
CA ALA A 462 6.29 -12.69 69.97
C ALA A 462 5.90 -11.98 71.27
N ARG A 463 4.92 -11.09 71.22
CA ARG A 463 4.40 -10.36 72.38
C ARG A 463 3.83 -11.29 73.45
N ASP A 464 3.09 -12.33 73.05
CA ASP A 464 2.47 -13.27 74.00
C ASP A 464 3.54 -14.14 74.68
N ALA A 465 4.64 -14.44 73.98
CA ALA A 465 5.83 -15.03 74.58
C ALA A 465 6.59 -14.04 75.49
N ALA A 466 6.70 -12.75 75.13
CA ALA A 466 7.32 -11.74 75.99
C ALA A 466 6.55 -11.54 77.32
N ASN A 467 5.22 -11.47 77.28
CA ASN A 467 4.37 -11.43 78.48
C ASN A 467 4.53 -12.69 79.35
N SER A 468 4.66 -13.86 78.72
CA SER A 468 4.94 -15.13 79.40
C SER A 468 6.33 -15.10 80.07
N ALA A 469 7.36 -14.63 79.36
CA ALA A 469 8.71 -14.46 79.89
C ALA A 469 8.78 -13.47 81.06
N ALA A 470 8.01 -12.38 81.02
CA ALA A 470 7.89 -11.43 82.14
C ALA A 470 7.22 -12.08 83.36
N THR A 471 6.12 -12.81 83.17
CA THR A 471 5.44 -13.56 84.25
C THR A 471 6.37 -14.60 84.88
N HIS A 472 7.13 -15.31 84.04
CA HIS A 472 8.15 -16.26 84.48
C HIS A 472 9.32 -15.56 85.21
N ALA A 473 9.71 -14.34 84.83
CA ALA A 473 10.72 -13.57 85.57
C ALA A 473 10.24 -13.12 86.96
N GLU A 474 8.95 -12.76 87.11
CA GLU A 474 8.34 -12.45 88.41
C GLU A 474 8.30 -13.71 89.31
N ASN A 475 7.80 -14.84 88.79
CA ASN A 475 7.79 -16.12 89.51
C ASN A 475 9.21 -16.59 89.90
N ALA A 476 10.20 -16.35 89.03
CA ALA A 476 11.60 -16.69 89.30
C ALA A 476 12.17 -15.88 90.48
N ALA A 477 11.72 -14.64 90.67
CA ALA A 477 12.11 -13.81 91.82
C ALA A 477 11.48 -14.30 93.13
N ASP A 478 10.18 -14.62 93.15
CA ASP A 478 9.49 -15.16 94.33
C ASP A 478 10.12 -16.50 94.78
N ALA A 479 10.45 -17.37 93.83
CA ALA A 479 11.12 -18.64 94.11
C ALA A 479 12.59 -18.47 94.55
N ALA A 480 13.23 -17.32 94.25
CA ALA A 480 14.60 -17.06 94.63
C ALA A 480 14.81 -16.73 96.11
N ASP A 481 13.81 -16.14 96.78
CA ASP A 481 13.86 -15.98 98.23
C ASP A 481 13.45 -17.29 98.94
N GLU A 482 12.55 -18.09 98.36
CA GLU A 482 12.15 -19.43 98.83
C GLU A 482 13.33 -20.43 98.82
N ALA A 483 14.31 -20.23 97.92
CA ALA A 483 15.52 -21.04 97.81
C ALA A 483 16.55 -20.83 98.95
N ALA A 484 16.47 -19.73 99.70
CA ALA A 484 17.57 -19.31 100.58
C ALA A 484 17.76 -20.18 101.83
N GLU A 485 16.68 -20.78 102.33
CA GLU A 485 16.60 -21.34 103.69
C GLU A 485 17.11 -22.78 103.80
N HIS A 486 16.81 -23.58 102.80
CA HIS A 486 16.42 -24.97 103.01
C HIS A 486 17.67 -25.88 102.77
N ALA A 487 18.81 -25.48 103.35
CA ALA A 487 20.09 -25.32 102.65
C ALA A 487 21.35 -25.88 103.36
N GLY A 488 21.40 -27.21 103.56
CA GLY A 488 22.46 -27.97 104.27
C GLY A 488 23.76 -28.27 103.48
N ASP A 489 24.15 -29.55 103.36
CA ASP A 489 25.58 -29.97 103.32
C ASP A 489 26.23 -30.58 102.02
N ALA A 490 25.64 -31.44 101.17
CA ALA A 490 26.38 -31.99 99.98
C ALA A 490 25.81 -32.00 98.50
N ALA A 491 24.83 -31.18 98.07
CA ALA A 491 24.08 -31.19 96.77
C ALA A 491 24.79 -31.26 95.41
N THR A 492 26.09 -31.10 95.45
CA THR A 492 27.17 -31.38 94.51
C THR A 492 27.13 -32.75 93.79
N ALA A 493 25.98 -33.42 93.68
CA ALA A 493 25.92 -34.85 93.44
C ALA A 493 24.56 -35.39 92.93
N ALA A 494 23.53 -35.41 93.78
CA ALA A 494 22.21 -35.96 93.44
C ALA A 494 21.62 -35.23 92.23
N ALA A 495 21.67 -33.90 92.34
CA ALA A 495 21.33 -33.01 91.27
C ALA A 495 22.36 -32.99 90.15
N GLU A 496 23.66 -33.19 90.39
CA GLU A 496 24.61 -33.26 89.26
C GLU A 496 24.27 -34.45 88.35
N SER A 497 24.00 -35.64 88.88
CA SER A 497 23.65 -36.79 88.04
C SER A 497 22.32 -36.62 87.33
N THR A 498 21.27 -36.19 88.05
CA THR A 498 19.96 -35.96 87.46
C THR A 498 19.96 -34.77 86.50
N LYS A 499 20.76 -33.72 86.75
CA LYS A 499 20.96 -32.62 85.80
C LYS A 499 21.71 -33.09 84.57
N HIS A 500 22.77 -33.87 84.71
CA HIS A 500 23.50 -34.44 83.57
C HIS A 500 22.62 -35.42 82.78
N ALA A 501 21.69 -36.14 83.41
CA ALA A 501 20.73 -36.99 82.71
C ALA A 501 19.59 -36.22 82.02
N THR A 502 19.03 -35.22 82.69
CA THR A 502 18.02 -34.33 82.09
C THR A 502 18.66 -33.48 80.99
N ALA A 503 19.89 -33.00 81.15
CA ALA A 503 20.65 -32.32 80.09
C ALA A 503 20.99 -33.27 78.94
N ALA A 504 21.35 -34.54 79.22
CA ALA A 504 21.52 -35.54 78.17
C ALA A 504 20.21 -35.81 77.43
N LYS A 505 19.07 -35.79 78.12
CA LYS A 505 17.75 -35.90 77.50
C LYS A 505 17.35 -34.64 76.72
N THR A 506 17.52 -33.45 77.27
CA THR A 506 17.28 -32.19 76.57
C THR A 506 18.13 -32.12 75.30
N ALA A 507 19.43 -32.42 75.37
CA ALA A 507 20.31 -32.43 74.20
C ALA A 507 19.93 -33.54 73.18
N ALA A 508 19.37 -34.67 73.64
CA ALA A 508 18.81 -35.70 72.74
C ALA A 508 17.49 -35.27 72.08
N ASP A 509 16.61 -34.60 72.82
CA ASP A 509 15.34 -34.06 72.34
C ASP A 509 15.58 -32.83 71.43
N GLU A 510 16.62 -32.04 71.68
CA GLU A 510 17.14 -30.98 70.82
C GLU A 510 17.72 -31.54 69.53
N ALA A 511 18.55 -32.59 69.59
CA ALA A 511 19.03 -33.28 68.39
C ALA A 511 17.85 -33.84 67.56
N THR A 512 16.85 -34.40 68.23
CA THR A 512 15.60 -34.89 67.61
C THR A 512 14.78 -33.74 67.00
N THR A 513 14.76 -32.58 67.66
CA THR A 513 14.07 -31.36 67.20
C THR A 513 14.80 -30.70 66.03
N ALA A 514 16.13 -30.66 66.03
CA ALA A 514 16.94 -30.15 64.93
C ALA A 514 16.75 -31.02 63.68
N VAL A 515 16.75 -32.35 63.83
CA VAL A 515 16.38 -33.32 62.78
C VAL A 515 14.95 -33.08 62.26
N THR A 516 14.00 -32.79 63.15
CA THR A 516 12.60 -32.52 62.77
C THR A 516 12.46 -31.21 62.01
N LYS A 517 13.16 -30.14 62.45
CA LYS A 517 13.27 -28.87 61.73
C LYS A 517 13.92 -29.06 60.36
N ALA A 518 15.00 -29.84 60.26
CA ALA A 518 15.69 -30.10 58.99
C ALA A 518 14.78 -30.82 57.98
N LYS A 519 13.97 -31.78 58.44
CA LYS A 519 12.93 -32.44 57.62
C LYS A 519 11.86 -31.46 57.14
N ALA A 520 11.42 -30.53 57.99
CA ALA A 520 10.46 -29.50 57.62
C ALA A 520 11.02 -28.47 56.62
N THR A 521 12.28 -28.02 56.81
CA THR A 521 12.99 -27.14 55.87
C THR A 521 13.14 -27.79 54.50
N PHE A 522 13.55 -29.06 54.45
CA PHE A 522 13.65 -29.83 53.21
C PHE A 522 12.31 -29.98 52.49
N ALA A 523 11.21 -30.26 53.23
CA ALA A 523 9.87 -30.37 52.66
C ALA A 523 9.41 -29.03 52.03
N LEU A 524 9.52 -27.93 52.77
CA LEU A 524 9.14 -26.59 52.30
C LEU A 524 9.97 -26.15 51.07
N ALA A 525 11.27 -26.48 51.02
CA ALA A 525 12.11 -26.19 49.86
C ALA A 525 11.62 -26.90 48.58
N ARG A 526 11.12 -28.15 48.70
CA ARG A 526 10.56 -28.88 47.56
C ARG A 526 9.17 -28.38 47.14
N GLU A 527 8.35 -27.93 48.08
CA GLU A 527 7.07 -27.26 47.78
C GLU A 527 7.31 -25.98 46.95
N ILE A 528 8.24 -25.13 47.40
CA ILE A 528 8.60 -23.86 46.73
C ILE A 528 9.18 -24.11 45.32
N GLU A 529 10.06 -25.09 45.15
CA GLU A 529 10.58 -25.46 43.83
C GLU A 529 9.48 -25.97 42.88
N THR A 530 8.50 -26.71 43.39
CA THR A 530 7.39 -27.26 42.60
C THR A 530 6.41 -26.15 42.16
N GLU A 531 6.08 -25.21 43.05
CA GLU A 531 5.25 -24.04 42.71
C GLU A 531 5.98 -23.09 41.74
N GLY A 532 7.29 -22.90 41.93
CA GLY A 532 8.14 -22.14 41.01
C GLY A 532 8.18 -22.73 39.60
N LEU A 533 8.40 -24.05 39.48
CA LEU A 533 8.36 -24.76 38.20
C LEU A 533 6.98 -24.64 37.53
N THR A 534 5.90 -24.81 38.30
CA THR A 534 4.52 -24.66 37.80
C THR A 534 4.29 -23.27 37.21
N THR A 535 4.77 -22.22 37.91
CA THR A 535 4.63 -20.82 37.49
C THR A 535 5.40 -20.52 36.20
N ARG A 536 6.69 -20.90 36.12
CA ARG A 536 7.50 -20.66 34.90
C ARG A 536 7.00 -21.46 33.70
N THR A 537 6.45 -22.66 33.93
CA THR A 537 5.81 -23.47 32.88
C THR A 537 4.60 -22.76 32.28
N ALA A 538 3.75 -22.14 33.10
CA ALA A 538 2.59 -21.40 32.62
C ALA A 538 2.98 -20.18 31.76
N GLY A 539 3.95 -19.38 32.22
CA GLY A 539 4.45 -18.23 31.44
C GLY A 539 5.06 -18.62 30.09
N ALA A 540 5.85 -19.70 30.06
CA ALA A 540 6.48 -20.19 28.83
C ALA A 540 5.47 -20.78 27.83
N ILE A 541 4.35 -21.35 28.29
CA ILE A 541 3.25 -21.81 27.41
C ILE A 541 2.62 -20.65 26.64
N GLU A 542 2.35 -19.51 27.29
CA GLU A 542 1.76 -18.35 26.60
C GLU A 542 2.74 -17.70 25.61
N GLN A 543 4.04 -17.71 25.90
CA GLN A 543 5.06 -17.32 24.92
C GLN A 543 5.09 -18.28 23.71
N ALA A 544 5.04 -19.59 23.95
CA ALA A 544 5.00 -20.59 22.87
C ALA A 544 3.76 -20.45 21.98
N ARG A 545 2.59 -20.18 22.57
CA ARG A 545 1.34 -19.89 21.86
C ARG A 545 1.42 -18.61 21.02
N SER A 546 2.06 -17.57 21.55
CA SER A 546 2.28 -16.30 20.85
C SER A 546 3.18 -16.49 19.62
N LEU A 547 4.26 -17.27 19.76
CA LEU A 547 5.11 -17.68 18.63
C LEU A 547 4.36 -18.55 17.61
N LYS A 548 3.44 -19.41 18.07
CA LYS A 548 2.60 -20.22 17.17
C LYS A 548 1.64 -19.37 16.35
N ALA A 549 0.97 -18.40 16.95
CA ALA A 549 0.06 -17.50 16.23
C ALA A 549 0.79 -16.77 15.09
N LEU A 550 2.01 -16.26 15.34
CA LEU A 550 2.82 -15.58 14.32
C LEU A 550 3.27 -16.52 13.18
N ASP A 551 3.59 -17.78 13.46
CA ASP A 551 3.94 -18.77 12.43
C ASP A 551 2.71 -19.22 11.61
N ASP A 552 1.53 -19.29 12.22
CA ASP A 552 0.27 -19.56 11.54
C ASP A 552 -0.19 -18.37 10.65
N GLU A 553 -0.10 -17.13 11.16
CA GLU A 553 -0.38 -15.90 10.39
C GLU A 553 0.53 -15.77 9.16
N ARG A 554 1.83 -16.02 9.33
CA ARG A 554 2.80 -16.04 8.22
C ARG A 554 2.40 -17.05 7.14
N LYS A 555 2.03 -18.27 7.52
CA LYS A 555 1.58 -19.32 6.58
C LYS A 555 0.27 -18.94 5.87
N ALA A 556 -0.66 -18.29 6.58
CA ALA A 556 -1.90 -17.81 5.98
C ALA A 556 -1.62 -16.73 4.92
N ALA A 557 -0.71 -15.79 5.20
CA ALA A 557 -0.27 -14.79 4.23
C ALA A 557 0.44 -15.41 3.01
N GLU A 558 1.36 -16.35 3.22
CA GLU A 558 2.05 -17.10 2.15
C GLU A 558 1.07 -17.90 1.28
N THR A 559 0.03 -18.48 1.88
CA THR A 559 -1.03 -19.20 1.15
C THR A 559 -1.89 -18.25 0.33
N GLY A 560 -2.37 -17.16 0.95
CA GLY A 560 -3.23 -16.18 0.28
C GLY A 560 -2.54 -15.46 -0.89
N GLN A 561 -1.23 -15.18 -0.77
CA GLN A 561 -0.45 -14.64 -1.89
C GLN A 561 -0.38 -15.61 -3.08
N LYS A 562 -0.21 -16.91 -2.80
CA LYS A 562 -0.19 -17.95 -3.83
C LYS A 562 -1.55 -18.12 -4.49
N GLU A 563 -2.64 -18.16 -3.72
CA GLU A 563 -4.01 -18.26 -4.24
C GLU A 563 -4.38 -17.05 -5.10
N ALA A 564 -4.00 -15.83 -4.68
CA ALA A 564 -4.19 -14.62 -5.46
C ALA A 564 -3.43 -14.65 -6.80
N ALA A 565 -2.18 -15.13 -6.81
CA ALA A 565 -1.40 -15.29 -8.04
C ALA A 565 -2.07 -16.28 -9.02
N GLN A 566 -2.53 -17.44 -8.53
CA GLN A 566 -3.21 -18.43 -9.36
C GLN A 566 -4.54 -17.90 -9.95
N ALA A 567 -5.33 -17.13 -9.19
CA ALA A 567 -6.57 -16.53 -9.68
C ALA A 567 -6.35 -15.50 -10.80
N LEU A 568 -5.20 -14.81 -10.80
CA LEU A 568 -4.81 -13.82 -11.81
C LEU A 568 -4.25 -14.49 -13.08
N ASP A 569 -3.56 -15.63 -12.94
CA ASP A 569 -3.18 -16.47 -14.08
C ASP A 569 -4.42 -16.99 -14.83
N GLU A 570 -5.42 -17.49 -14.10
CA GLU A 570 -6.70 -17.89 -14.70
C GLU A 570 -7.42 -16.70 -15.37
N GLU A 571 -7.26 -15.46 -14.87
CA GLU A 571 -7.78 -14.25 -15.52
C GLU A 571 -7.03 -13.95 -16.84
N ALA A 572 -5.71 -14.14 -16.87
CA ALA A 572 -4.89 -13.98 -18.06
C ALA A 572 -5.23 -14.98 -19.18
N ASP A 573 -5.40 -16.26 -18.83
CA ASP A 573 -5.75 -17.31 -19.79
C ASP A 573 -7.17 -17.12 -20.36
N ARG A 574 -8.12 -16.66 -19.53
CA ARG A 574 -9.46 -16.29 -19.98
C ARG A 574 -9.43 -15.12 -20.98
N LEU A 575 -8.63 -14.07 -20.71
CA LEU A 575 -8.51 -12.96 -21.65
C LEU A 575 -7.82 -13.37 -22.95
N ALA A 576 -6.79 -14.22 -22.90
CA ALA A 576 -6.13 -14.73 -24.11
C ALA A 576 -7.12 -15.46 -25.03
N ALA A 577 -8.05 -16.25 -24.47
CA ALA A 577 -9.12 -16.90 -25.23
C ALA A 577 -10.19 -15.92 -25.76
N GLU A 578 -10.47 -14.84 -25.03
CA GLU A 578 -11.38 -13.75 -25.45
C GLU A 578 -10.81 -12.96 -26.64
N VAL A 579 -9.54 -12.53 -26.57
CA VAL A 579 -8.91 -11.69 -27.61
C VAL A 579 -8.47 -12.45 -28.87
N THR A 580 -8.59 -13.78 -28.87
CA THR A 580 -8.27 -14.63 -30.04
C THR A 580 -9.48 -14.82 -30.98
N GLN A 581 -10.65 -14.28 -30.65
CA GLN A 581 -11.82 -14.31 -31.54
C GLN A 581 -11.67 -13.35 -32.74
N PRO A 582 -12.24 -13.64 -33.93
CA PRO A 582 -12.04 -12.84 -35.14
C PRO A 582 -12.64 -11.42 -35.09
N ASP A 583 -13.55 -11.19 -34.15
CA ASP A 583 -14.33 -9.97 -33.94
C ASP A 583 -14.10 -9.34 -32.54
N ALA A 584 -13.00 -9.72 -31.86
CA ALA A 584 -12.66 -9.21 -30.54
C ALA A 584 -12.40 -7.70 -30.52
N ASP A 585 -13.10 -6.98 -29.63
CA ASP A 585 -12.89 -5.54 -29.40
C ASP A 585 -11.58 -5.29 -28.63
N VAL A 586 -10.58 -4.83 -29.37
CA VAL A 586 -9.23 -4.52 -28.85
C VAL A 586 -9.28 -3.42 -27.78
N SER A 587 -10.16 -2.43 -27.91
CA SER A 587 -10.23 -1.31 -26.96
C SER A 587 -10.95 -1.71 -25.67
N ALA A 588 -11.99 -2.54 -25.75
CA ALA A 588 -12.60 -3.14 -24.57
C ALA A 588 -11.69 -4.18 -23.87
N ALA A 589 -10.77 -4.80 -24.60
CA ALA A 589 -9.81 -5.76 -24.07
C ALA A 589 -8.55 -5.11 -23.47
N ALA A 590 -8.08 -3.98 -24.01
CA ALA A 590 -6.80 -3.38 -23.63
C ALA A 590 -6.68 -3.04 -22.13
N PRO A 591 -7.67 -2.46 -21.43
CA PRO A 591 -7.57 -2.22 -19.98
C PRO A 591 -7.42 -3.51 -19.17
N LYS A 592 -8.11 -4.59 -19.57
CA LYS A 592 -7.94 -5.92 -18.96
C LYS A 592 -6.52 -6.45 -19.22
N ALA A 593 -6.01 -6.27 -20.44
CA ALA A 593 -4.69 -6.72 -20.84
C ALA A 593 -3.57 -5.96 -20.13
N ARG A 594 -3.71 -4.64 -19.93
CA ARG A 594 -2.81 -3.82 -19.11
C ARG A 594 -2.82 -4.28 -17.64
N LYS A 595 -3.97 -4.65 -17.07
CA LYS A 595 -4.03 -5.26 -15.72
C LYS A 595 -3.21 -6.56 -15.62
N ILE A 596 -3.30 -7.43 -16.62
CA ILE A 596 -2.54 -8.69 -16.68
C ILE A 596 -1.03 -8.44 -16.85
N ALA A 597 -0.65 -7.51 -17.74
CA ALA A 597 0.74 -7.13 -17.93
C ALA A 597 1.32 -6.49 -16.65
N LEU A 598 0.64 -5.53 -16.04
CA LEU A 598 1.05 -4.85 -14.80
C LEU A 598 1.17 -5.83 -13.61
N ASN A 599 0.31 -6.85 -13.53
CA ASN A 599 0.50 -7.93 -12.56
C ASN A 599 1.69 -8.83 -12.92
N THR A 600 1.96 -9.07 -14.20
CA THR A 600 3.10 -9.87 -14.66
C THR A 600 4.43 -9.21 -14.30
N VAL A 601 4.55 -7.89 -14.50
CA VAL A 601 5.69 -7.07 -14.04
C VAL A 601 5.93 -7.21 -12.53
N LYS A 602 4.86 -7.35 -11.73
CA LYS A 602 4.95 -7.53 -10.27
C LYS A 602 5.31 -8.94 -9.80
N THR A 603 5.22 -9.97 -10.64
CA THR A 603 5.14 -11.37 -10.16
C THR A 603 5.95 -12.43 -10.92
N ARG A 604 6.53 -12.12 -12.09
CA ARG A 604 7.18 -13.11 -12.97
C ARG A 604 8.69 -12.92 -13.12
N GLY A 605 9.31 -13.73 -13.99
CA GLY A 605 10.75 -13.69 -14.25
C GLY A 605 11.15 -12.54 -15.18
N PRO A 606 12.47 -12.26 -15.32
CA PRO A 606 12.97 -11.10 -16.04
C PRO A 606 12.44 -10.94 -17.48
N TRP A 607 12.24 -12.03 -18.23
CA TRP A 607 11.76 -11.95 -19.61
C TRP A 607 10.25 -11.70 -19.67
N SER A 608 9.46 -12.34 -18.80
CA SER A 608 8.02 -12.06 -18.63
C SER A 608 7.79 -10.62 -18.20
N VAL A 609 8.62 -10.12 -17.28
CA VAL A 609 8.64 -8.73 -16.82
C VAL A 609 8.95 -7.79 -17.97
N ALA A 610 10.12 -7.90 -18.62
CA ALA A 610 10.51 -7.02 -19.72
C ALA A 610 9.49 -7.01 -20.89
N ALA A 611 8.93 -8.17 -21.25
CA ALA A 611 7.90 -8.24 -22.28
C ALA A 611 6.57 -7.59 -21.86
N ALA A 612 6.18 -7.72 -20.59
CA ALA A 612 5.01 -7.03 -20.04
C ALA A 612 5.25 -5.51 -19.92
N GLU A 613 6.48 -5.08 -19.64
CA GLU A 613 6.88 -3.68 -19.58
C GLU A 613 6.83 -3.01 -20.96
N VAL A 614 7.43 -3.65 -21.97
CA VAL A 614 7.30 -3.22 -23.38
C VAL A 614 5.84 -3.17 -23.83
N ALA A 615 5.01 -4.12 -23.39
CA ALA A 615 3.58 -4.15 -23.69
C ALA A 615 2.78 -3.04 -23.00
N LEU A 616 3.06 -2.73 -21.73
CA LEU A 616 2.41 -1.64 -20.97
C LEU A 616 2.73 -0.26 -21.56
N ALA A 617 3.96 -0.09 -22.03
CA ALA A 617 4.40 1.09 -22.78
C ALA A 617 3.79 1.16 -24.20
N GLY A 618 3.20 0.08 -24.70
CA GLY A 618 2.63 -0.01 -26.03
C GLY A 618 1.19 0.52 -26.15
N SER A 619 0.70 0.48 -27.39
CA SER A 619 -0.69 0.81 -27.73
C SER A 619 -1.68 -0.24 -27.22
N ASP A 620 -2.98 0.03 -27.37
CA ASP A 620 -4.05 -0.95 -27.12
C ASP A 620 -3.82 -2.26 -27.89
N VAL A 621 -3.26 -2.18 -29.11
CA VAL A 621 -2.95 -3.36 -29.94
C VAL A 621 -1.78 -4.16 -29.35
N ASP A 622 -0.72 -3.47 -28.90
CA ASP A 622 0.51 -4.12 -28.44
C ASP A 622 0.28 -4.89 -27.13
N VAL A 623 -0.49 -4.34 -26.20
CA VAL A 623 -0.80 -5.04 -24.93
C VAL A 623 -1.82 -6.16 -25.10
N VAL A 624 -2.77 -6.04 -26.03
CA VAL A 624 -3.66 -7.14 -26.40
C VAL A 624 -2.90 -8.25 -27.12
N GLU A 625 -1.96 -7.92 -28.00
CA GLU A 625 -1.08 -8.90 -28.66
C GLU A 625 -0.08 -9.53 -27.68
N TYR A 626 0.36 -8.80 -26.65
CA TYR A 626 1.10 -9.38 -25.53
C TYR A 626 0.28 -10.47 -24.81
N VAL A 627 -0.99 -10.22 -24.49
CA VAL A 627 -1.85 -11.26 -23.89
C VAL A 627 -2.18 -12.40 -24.87
N ARG A 628 -2.23 -12.12 -26.19
CA ARG A 628 -2.51 -13.11 -27.24
C ARG A 628 -1.33 -14.04 -27.56
N THR A 629 -0.11 -13.52 -27.70
CA THR A 629 1.09 -14.31 -28.06
C THR A 629 2.40 -13.89 -27.37
N GLY A 630 2.47 -12.71 -26.74
CA GLY A 630 3.69 -12.22 -26.09
C GLY A 630 4.01 -12.91 -24.75
N ARG A 631 2.99 -13.14 -23.90
CA ARG A 631 3.12 -13.78 -22.58
C ARG A 631 3.79 -15.15 -22.69
N ASP A 632 3.35 -15.97 -23.63
CA ASP A 632 3.85 -17.35 -23.81
C ASP A 632 5.31 -17.37 -24.31
N LYS A 633 5.68 -16.46 -25.23
CA LYS A 633 7.07 -16.29 -25.70
C LYS A 633 8.00 -15.78 -24.60
N ALA A 634 7.51 -14.86 -23.78
CA ALA A 634 8.27 -14.31 -22.66
C ALA A 634 8.48 -15.34 -21.55
N LEU A 635 7.47 -16.19 -21.32
CA LEU A 635 7.57 -17.37 -20.46
C LEU A 635 8.55 -18.41 -21.02
N GLU A 636 8.56 -18.68 -22.33
CA GLU A 636 9.58 -19.53 -22.99
C GLU A 636 11.00 -19.01 -22.75
N LEU A 637 11.22 -17.70 -22.85
CA LEU A 637 12.52 -17.08 -22.61
C LEU A 637 12.94 -17.14 -21.13
N ASP A 638 12.01 -16.89 -20.19
CA ASP A 638 12.25 -17.09 -18.75
C ASP A 638 12.60 -18.55 -18.43
N ASP A 639 11.87 -19.50 -19.02
CA ASP A 639 12.11 -20.93 -18.83
C ASP A 639 13.43 -21.35 -19.47
N ARG A 640 13.77 -20.87 -20.67
CA ARG A 640 15.11 -21.06 -21.27
C ARG A 640 16.21 -20.47 -20.39
N ALA A 641 16.02 -19.31 -19.77
CA ALA A 641 16.97 -18.73 -18.82
C ALA A 641 17.07 -19.52 -17.50
N ARG A 642 15.97 -20.10 -17.03
CA ARG A 642 15.94 -21.01 -15.86
C ARG A 642 16.68 -22.31 -16.15
N VAL A 643 16.51 -22.91 -17.33
CA VAL A 643 17.27 -24.09 -17.75
C VAL A 643 18.76 -23.73 -17.93
N ASN A 644 19.09 -22.56 -18.46
CA ASN A 644 20.48 -22.11 -18.56
C ASN A 644 21.17 -22.02 -17.18
N ARG A 645 20.49 -21.45 -16.16
CA ARG A 645 20.99 -21.50 -14.77
C ARG A 645 21.06 -22.91 -14.21
N LEU A 646 20.13 -23.80 -14.55
CA LEU A 646 20.23 -25.22 -14.15
C LEU A 646 21.39 -25.96 -14.85
N ALA A 647 21.81 -25.54 -16.03
CA ALA A 647 23.00 -26.05 -16.70
C ALA A 647 24.30 -25.53 -16.05
N THR A 648 24.37 -24.26 -15.64
CA THR A 648 25.58 -23.65 -15.08
C THR A 648 25.75 -23.81 -13.56
N GLU A 649 24.66 -23.72 -12.78
CA GLU A 649 24.70 -23.52 -11.32
C GLU A 649 24.12 -24.68 -10.50
N SER A 650 23.35 -25.59 -11.10
CA SER A 650 22.78 -26.73 -10.36
C SER A 650 23.88 -27.57 -9.69
N GLU A 651 23.72 -27.91 -8.40
CA GLU A 651 24.67 -28.78 -7.69
C GLU A 651 24.72 -30.20 -8.31
N SER A 652 23.56 -30.70 -8.77
CA SER A 652 23.43 -32.01 -9.40
C SER A 652 24.04 -32.03 -10.80
N ALA A 653 25.01 -32.92 -11.02
CA ALA A 653 25.68 -33.09 -12.31
C ALA A 653 24.75 -33.66 -13.39
N ASP A 654 23.88 -34.60 -13.02
CA ASP A 654 22.89 -35.18 -13.94
C ASP A 654 21.88 -34.12 -14.40
N VAL A 655 21.47 -33.20 -13.50
CA VAL A 655 20.61 -32.06 -13.86
C VAL A 655 21.33 -31.08 -14.79
N ARG A 656 22.62 -30.77 -14.56
CA ARG A 656 23.38 -29.87 -15.46
C ARG A 656 23.42 -30.42 -16.88
N ALA A 657 23.83 -31.69 -17.04
CA ALA A 657 23.91 -32.34 -18.35
C ALA A 657 22.54 -32.49 -19.04
N ALA A 658 21.48 -32.76 -18.27
CA ALA A 658 20.13 -32.84 -18.82
C ALA A 658 19.55 -31.44 -19.17
N ALA A 659 19.97 -30.38 -18.47
CA ALA A 659 19.63 -29.00 -18.81
C ALA A 659 20.35 -28.53 -20.09
N GLU A 660 21.63 -28.86 -20.26
CA GLU A 660 22.37 -28.63 -21.52
C GLU A 660 21.63 -29.24 -22.71
N VAL A 661 21.24 -30.52 -22.62
CA VAL A 661 20.46 -31.21 -23.67
C VAL A 661 19.06 -30.62 -23.88
N ALA A 662 18.45 -30.00 -22.86
CA ALA A 662 17.15 -29.32 -23.00
C ALA A 662 17.27 -27.96 -23.73
N LEU A 663 18.41 -27.27 -23.64
CA LEU A 663 18.66 -25.98 -24.31
C LEU A 663 18.85 -26.12 -25.83
N ASP A 664 19.29 -27.29 -26.30
CA ASP A 664 19.28 -27.69 -27.72
C ASP A 664 17.84 -27.88 -28.26
N GLY A 665 16.84 -27.97 -27.38
CA GLY A 665 15.42 -28.12 -27.72
C GLY A 665 14.64 -26.81 -27.85
N GLY A 666 13.40 -26.90 -28.36
CA GLY A 666 12.46 -25.77 -28.42
C GLY A 666 11.60 -25.63 -27.15
N ALA A 667 10.73 -24.61 -27.11
CA ALA A 667 9.77 -24.30 -26.04
C ALA A 667 9.28 -25.51 -25.23
N ALA A 668 8.64 -26.48 -25.90
CA ALA A 668 8.04 -27.65 -25.27
C ALA A 668 9.08 -28.54 -24.56
N THR A 669 10.28 -28.72 -25.13
CA THR A 669 11.36 -29.51 -24.52
C THR A 669 11.90 -28.84 -23.25
N ILE A 670 11.99 -27.51 -23.26
CA ILE A 670 12.44 -26.70 -22.11
C ILE A 670 11.38 -26.71 -21.00
N ALA A 671 10.10 -26.55 -21.36
CA ALA A 671 8.97 -26.64 -20.43
C ALA A 671 8.81 -28.05 -19.84
N ASP A 672 8.86 -29.12 -20.66
CA ASP A 672 8.82 -30.52 -20.22
C ASP A 672 10.00 -30.86 -19.30
N PHE A 673 11.19 -30.31 -19.59
CA PHE A 673 12.35 -30.42 -18.71
C PHE A 673 12.08 -29.73 -17.37
N LEU A 674 11.62 -28.49 -17.34
CA LEU A 674 11.35 -27.78 -16.09
C LEU A 674 10.19 -28.38 -15.28
N ALA A 675 9.17 -28.91 -15.95
CA ALA A 675 8.03 -29.57 -15.31
C ALA A 675 8.39 -30.98 -14.79
N THR A 676 9.22 -31.73 -15.52
CA THR A 676 9.50 -33.14 -15.21
C THR A 676 10.95 -33.57 -15.41
N GLY A 677 11.61 -33.21 -16.51
CA GLY A 677 12.94 -33.72 -16.87
C GLY A 677 14.05 -33.38 -15.86
N GLN A 678 14.07 -32.18 -15.29
CA GLN A 678 15.01 -31.80 -14.24
C GLN A 678 14.86 -32.69 -12.99
N HIS A 679 13.63 -33.11 -12.69
CA HIS A 679 13.35 -33.98 -11.56
C HIS A 679 13.69 -35.44 -11.90
N GLN A 680 13.50 -35.87 -13.15
CA GLN A 680 13.96 -37.18 -13.64
C GLN A 680 15.48 -37.31 -13.58
N ALA A 681 16.22 -36.26 -13.97
CA ALA A 681 17.67 -36.19 -13.84
C ALA A 681 18.11 -36.21 -12.37
N ALA A 682 17.49 -35.37 -11.53
CA ALA A 682 17.74 -35.33 -10.08
C ALA A 682 17.27 -36.58 -9.30
N ALA A 683 16.65 -37.57 -9.94
CA ALA A 683 15.98 -38.66 -9.23
C ALA A 683 16.92 -39.51 -8.37
N ASN A 684 18.19 -39.66 -8.77
CA ASN A 684 19.18 -40.38 -7.98
C ASN A 684 19.63 -39.55 -6.76
N ASP A 685 19.88 -38.26 -6.94
CA ASP A 685 20.20 -37.34 -5.84
C ASP A 685 19.03 -37.25 -4.85
N TYR A 686 17.79 -37.18 -5.33
CA TYR A 686 16.61 -37.23 -4.46
C TYR A 686 16.52 -38.55 -3.67
N ARG A 687 16.86 -39.72 -4.26
CA ARG A 687 16.95 -40.99 -3.51
C ARG A 687 18.04 -40.94 -2.43
N VAL A 688 19.19 -40.33 -2.72
CA VAL A 688 20.27 -40.11 -1.73
C VAL A 688 19.78 -39.21 -0.61
N THR A 689 19.17 -38.06 -0.92
CA THR A 689 18.62 -37.13 0.08
C THR A 689 17.51 -37.78 0.91
N VAL A 690 16.57 -38.52 0.31
CA VAL A 690 15.54 -39.29 1.04
C VAL A 690 16.20 -40.29 2.00
N THR A 691 17.21 -41.04 1.54
CA THR A 691 17.95 -42.01 2.37
C THR A 691 18.69 -41.33 3.53
N GLN A 692 19.28 -40.16 3.29
CA GLN A 692 19.92 -39.34 4.34
C GLN A 692 18.90 -38.82 5.35
N LEU A 693 17.76 -38.29 4.89
CA LEU A 693 16.68 -37.77 5.73
C LEU A 693 15.95 -38.87 6.53
N MET A 694 15.95 -40.12 6.06
CA MET A 694 15.47 -41.29 6.80
C MET A 694 16.46 -41.76 7.88
N ASN A 695 17.75 -41.46 7.75
CA ASN A 695 18.77 -41.90 8.69
C ASN A 695 18.60 -41.17 10.04
N GLY A 696 18.60 -41.93 11.14
CA GLY A 696 18.32 -41.40 12.49
C GLY A 696 16.86 -40.97 12.74
N ALA A 697 16.07 -40.66 11.71
CA ALA A 697 14.72 -40.10 11.83
C ALA A 697 13.67 -41.05 12.46
N GLY A 698 12.48 -40.50 12.74
CA GLY A 698 11.38 -41.21 13.41
C GLY A 698 10.59 -42.19 12.52
N PRO A 699 9.65 -42.95 13.11
CA PRO A 699 8.87 -43.98 12.40
C PRO A 699 8.05 -43.44 11.22
N GLY A 700 7.36 -42.31 11.38
CA GLY A 700 6.57 -41.67 10.31
C GLY A 700 7.45 -41.20 9.16
N VAL A 701 8.58 -40.56 9.47
CA VAL A 701 9.57 -40.13 8.46
C VAL A 701 10.13 -41.34 7.69
N ARG A 702 10.47 -42.44 8.38
CA ARG A 702 10.96 -43.66 7.72
C ARG A 702 9.87 -44.33 6.87
N ALA A 703 8.63 -44.37 7.33
CA ALA A 703 7.53 -44.97 6.57
C ALA A 703 7.23 -44.18 5.29
N ALA A 704 7.14 -42.85 5.36
CA ALA A 704 6.92 -41.99 4.20
C ALA A 704 8.13 -41.98 3.24
N GLY A 705 9.36 -41.96 3.78
CA GLY A 705 10.57 -42.03 2.97
C GLY A 705 10.73 -43.36 2.24
N GLN A 706 10.45 -44.48 2.93
CA GLN A 706 10.44 -45.81 2.29
C GLN A 706 9.36 -45.88 1.20
N ALA A 707 8.15 -45.37 1.44
CA ALA A 707 7.11 -45.31 0.42
C ALA A 707 7.51 -44.46 -0.81
N ALA A 708 8.27 -43.38 -0.60
CA ALA A 708 8.81 -42.58 -1.70
C ALA A 708 9.96 -43.28 -2.46
N LEU A 709 10.77 -44.10 -1.79
CA LEU A 709 11.80 -44.96 -2.42
C LEU A 709 11.18 -46.14 -3.18
N ASP A 710 10.13 -46.77 -2.63
CA ASP A 710 9.44 -47.93 -3.21
C ASP A 710 8.61 -47.55 -4.46
N ASP A 711 7.94 -46.40 -4.45
CA ASP A 711 7.34 -45.78 -5.63
C ASP A 711 8.42 -45.31 -6.62
N GLY A 712 9.49 -44.70 -6.08
CA GLY A 712 10.70 -44.35 -6.81
C GLY A 712 10.55 -43.24 -7.84
N SER A 713 9.36 -42.64 -8.01
CA SER A 713 9.15 -41.54 -8.96
C SER A 713 9.78 -40.22 -8.47
N PRO A 714 10.31 -39.38 -9.38
CA PRO A 714 10.85 -38.07 -9.03
C PRO A 714 9.88 -37.19 -8.23
N GLN A 715 8.59 -37.25 -8.57
CA GLN A 715 7.53 -36.46 -7.95
C GLN A 715 7.31 -36.86 -6.49
N LYS A 716 7.32 -38.16 -6.16
CA LYS A 716 7.21 -38.65 -4.78
C LYS A 716 8.46 -38.38 -3.96
N LEU A 717 9.63 -38.63 -4.54
CA LEU A 717 10.91 -38.34 -3.88
C LEU A 717 11.04 -36.84 -3.54
N ARG A 718 10.68 -35.95 -4.48
CA ARG A 718 10.65 -34.50 -4.26
C ARG A 718 9.60 -34.09 -3.23
N ALA A 719 8.36 -34.60 -3.31
CA ALA A 719 7.29 -34.29 -2.36
C ALA A 719 7.68 -34.68 -0.92
N PHE A 720 8.36 -35.82 -0.75
CA PHE A 720 8.93 -36.19 0.53
C PHE A 720 9.95 -35.16 1.03
N ILE A 721 10.96 -34.82 0.21
CA ILE A 721 12.01 -33.85 0.61
C ILE A 721 11.42 -32.48 0.96
N THR A 722 10.48 -31.95 0.17
CA THR A 722 9.97 -30.59 0.35
C THR A 722 8.84 -30.47 1.37
N THR A 723 8.14 -31.55 1.69
CA THR A 723 6.85 -31.47 2.39
C THR A 723 6.63 -32.62 3.37
N ASP A 724 6.59 -33.88 2.90
CA ASP A 724 6.20 -34.99 3.78
C ASP A 724 7.23 -35.24 4.88
N TYR A 725 8.54 -35.03 4.62
CA TYR A 725 9.60 -35.11 5.63
C TYR A 725 9.31 -34.19 6.82
N TYR A 726 9.07 -32.89 6.58
CA TYR A 726 8.82 -31.92 7.65
C TYR A 726 7.50 -32.20 8.36
N THR A 727 6.46 -32.61 7.63
CA THR A 727 5.16 -32.98 8.20
C THR A 727 5.25 -34.22 9.09
N GLN A 728 5.88 -35.29 8.60
CA GLN A 728 6.04 -36.53 9.36
C GLN A 728 7.01 -36.37 10.53
N ARG A 729 8.10 -35.60 10.36
CA ARG A 729 9.02 -35.28 11.46
C ARG A 729 8.29 -34.55 12.58
N THR A 730 7.47 -33.56 12.25
CA THR A 730 6.64 -32.85 13.24
C THR A 730 5.65 -33.80 13.93
N GLN A 731 5.10 -34.80 13.22
CA GLN A 731 4.21 -35.80 13.83
C GLN A 731 4.95 -36.75 14.78
N ASP A 732 6.09 -37.32 14.36
CA ASP A 732 6.98 -38.14 15.20
C ASP A 732 7.44 -37.35 16.45
N GLU A 733 7.82 -36.09 16.28
CA GLU A 733 8.24 -35.18 17.35
C GLU A 733 7.11 -34.86 18.33
N ARG A 734 5.87 -34.65 17.84
CA ARG A 734 4.70 -34.47 18.73
C ARG A 734 4.41 -35.74 19.52
N VAL A 735 4.51 -36.92 18.92
CA VAL A 735 4.36 -38.21 19.65
C VAL A 735 5.43 -38.35 20.73
N ARG A 736 6.70 -38.07 20.41
CA ARG A 736 7.80 -38.10 21.38
C ARG A 736 7.62 -37.07 22.50
N ALA A 737 7.15 -35.86 22.19
CA ALA A 737 6.88 -34.84 23.21
C ALA A 737 5.67 -35.19 24.09
N VAL A 738 4.61 -35.83 23.56
CA VAL A 738 3.51 -36.36 24.39
C VAL A 738 4.01 -37.45 25.34
N GLN A 739 4.87 -38.37 24.87
CA GLN A 739 5.51 -39.37 25.73
C GLN A 739 6.34 -38.70 26.84
N LEU A 740 7.21 -37.73 26.50
CA LEU A 740 8.04 -37.01 27.48
C LEU A 740 7.22 -36.19 28.48
N LYS A 741 6.08 -35.64 28.06
CA LYS A 741 5.12 -34.96 28.96
C LYS A 741 4.53 -35.93 30.00
N GLU A 742 4.38 -37.21 29.67
CA GLU A 742 3.69 -38.20 30.52
C GLU A 742 4.64 -39.12 31.31
N SER A 743 5.83 -39.42 30.78
CA SER A 743 6.83 -40.28 31.41
C SER A 743 8.13 -39.57 31.80
N GLY A 744 8.25 -38.27 31.54
CA GLY A 744 9.42 -37.47 31.89
C GLY A 744 9.47 -37.10 33.38
N THR A 745 10.66 -36.75 33.84
CA THR A 745 10.89 -36.05 35.11
C THR A 745 10.34 -34.62 35.07
N ALA A 746 10.43 -33.86 36.16
CA ALA A 746 9.62 -32.66 36.35
C ALA A 746 9.91 -31.55 35.33
N GLU A 747 11.19 -31.21 35.13
CA GLU A 747 11.59 -30.22 34.11
C GLU A 747 11.37 -30.77 32.69
N VAL A 748 11.63 -32.07 32.46
CA VAL A 748 11.38 -32.72 31.15
C VAL A 748 9.90 -32.66 30.75
N SER A 749 8.99 -32.94 31.68
CA SER A 749 7.54 -32.89 31.46
C SER A 749 7.04 -31.46 31.22
N ALA A 750 7.56 -30.49 31.99
CA ALA A 750 7.30 -29.07 31.80
C ALA A 750 7.76 -28.58 30.42
N ALA A 751 9.00 -28.86 30.04
CA ALA A 751 9.57 -28.49 28.75
C ALA A 751 8.81 -29.16 27.58
N ALA A 752 8.44 -30.43 27.71
CA ALA A 752 7.62 -31.13 26.72
C ALA A 752 6.22 -30.50 26.56
N ARG A 753 5.61 -30.05 27.65
CA ARG A 753 4.32 -29.35 27.63
C ARG A 753 4.41 -28.00 26.93
N ILE A 754 5.47 -27.22 27.18
CA ILE A 754 5.73 -25.94 26.49
C ILE A 754 5.92 -26.19 24.97
N ALA A 755 6.73 -27.19 24.62
CA ALA A 755 7.03 -27.54 23.23
C ALA A 755 5.80 -27.97 22.41
N LEU A 756 4.82 -28.63 23.03
CA LEU A 756 3.58 -29.07 22.38
C LEU A 756 2.60 -27.94 22.03
N GLU A 757 2.70 -26.81 22.72
CA GLU A 757 1.87 -25.60 22.52
C GLU A 757 2.51 -24.61 21.52
N GLY A 758 3.81 -24.77 21.24
CA GLY A 758 4.57 -23.94 20.30
C GLY A 758 4.48 -24.37 18.82
N PRO A 759 5.08 -23.58 17.91
CA PRO A 759 5.20 -23.93 16.50
C PRO A 759 6.26 -25.03 16.27
N PRO A 760 6.29 -25.69 15.09
CA PRO A 760 7.13 -26.87 14.85
C PRO A 760 8.63 -26.68 15.11
N GLN A 761 9.15 -25.46 14.97
CA GLN A 761 10.56 -25.13 15.23
C GLN A 761 10.91 -25.21 16.72
N VAL A 762 9.99 -24.78 17.61
CA VAL A 762 10.16 -24.88 19.08
C VAL A 762 10.07 -26.34 19.52
N LEU A 763 9.15 -27.10 18.94
CA LEU A 763 9.03 -28.54 19.16
C LEU A 763 10.31 -29.29 18.73
N HIS A 764 10.82 -29.01 17.53
CA HIS A 764 12.05 -29.61 17.01
C HIS A 764 13.24 -29.31 17.93
N ALA A 765 13.45 -28.05 18.32
CA ALA A 765 14.52 -27.66 19.24
C ALA A 765 14.41 -28.35 20.62
N PHE A 766 13.19 -28.57 21.11
CA PHE A 766 12.97 -29.37 22.32
C PHE A 766 13.37 -30.84 22.15
N ILE A 767 13.00 -31.48 21.04
CA ILE A 767 13.38 -32.88 20.79
C ILE A 767 14.88 -33.03 20.51
N GLU A 768 15.50 -32.10 19.80
CA GLU A 768 16.93 -32.15 19.47
C GLU A 768 17.82 -31.89 20.70
N THR A 769 17.52 -30.86 21.49
CA THR A 769 18.38 -30.43 22.61
C THR A 769 17.64 -30.23 23.94
N GLY A 770 16.42 -29.69 23.90
CA GLY A 770 15.69 -29.28 25.11
C GLY A 770 15.38 -30.41 26.10
N GLN A 771 15.04 -31.62 25.62
CA GLN A 771 14.77 -32.77 26.50
C GLN A 771 15.98 -33.10 27.38
N TYR A 772 17.19 -33.04 26.83
CA TYR A 772 18.44 -33.33 27.54
C TYR A 772 18.90 -32.16 28.43
N LYS A 773 18.62 -30.91 28.03
CA LYS A 773 18.83 -29.73 28.89
C LYS A 773 17.95 -29.79 30.15
N ALA A 774 16.69 -30.20 30.00
CA ALA A 774 15.74 -30.37 31.09
C ALA A 774 16.08 -31.59 31.99
N GLU A 775 16.40 -32.74 31.39
CA GLU A 775 16.86 -33.94 32.12
C GLU A 775 18.09 -33.62 33.00
N ARG A 776 19.00 -32.79 32.51
CA ARG A 776 20.15 -32.28 33.27
C ARG A 776 19.75 -31.38 34.45
N GLN A 777 18.69 -30.58 34.35
CA GLN A 777 18.14 -29.80 35.47
C GLN A 777 17.45 -30.71 36.52
N ASP A 778 16.74 -31.75 36.08
CA ASP A 778 16.18 -32.79 36.96
C ASP A 778 17.30 -33.58 37.69
N LEU A 779 18.39 -33.94 37.01
CA LEU A 779 19.54 -34.66 37.61
C LEU A 779 20.30 -33.81 38.65
N LEU A 780 20.47 -32.50 38.40
CA LEU A 780 21.01 -31.57 39.42
C LEU A 780 20.09 -31.52 40.65
N THR A 781 18.77 -31.49 40.43
CA THR A 781 17.76 -31.50 41.49
C THR A 781 17.82 -32.79 42.32
N ALA A 782 17.88 -33.95 41.68
CA ALA A 782 18.02 -35.25 42.34
C ALA A 782 19.32 -35.36 43.15
N THR A 783 20.44 -34.85 42.61
CA THR A 783 21.75 -34.85 43.28
C THR A 783 21.74 -33.99 44.55
N HIS A 784 21.14 -32.79 44.47
CA HIS A 784 20.95 -31.91 45.63
C HIS A 784 20.05 -32.56 46.69
N VAL A 785 18.90 -33.10 46.28
CA VAL A 785 17.95 -33.79 47.17
C VAL A 785 18.62 -34.94 47.92
N ALA A 786 19.38 -35.81 47.24
CA ALA A 786 20.08 -36.92 47.87
C ALA A 786 21.13 -36.44 48.89
N ARG A 787 21.85 -35.35 48.58
CA ARG A 787 22.85 -34.73 49.48
C ARG A 787 22.21 -34.20 50.77
N VAL A 788 21.10 -33.47 50.66
CA VAL A 788 20.36 -32.92 51.82
C VAL A 788 19.70 -34.04 52.64
N GLN A 789 19.15 -35.07 51.98
CA GLN A 789 18.60 -36.25 52.66
C GLN A 789 19.68 -37.06 53.41
N GLY A 790 20.91 -37.14 52.89
CA GLY A 790 22.06 -37.73 53.59
C GLY A 790 22.35 -37.04 54.92
N LEU A 791 22.49 -35.71 54.91
CA LEU A 791 22.69 -34.89 56.12
C LEU A 791 21.57 -35.12 57.16
N ILE A 792 20.32 -35.23 56.71
CA ILE A 792 19.16 -35.51 57.57
C ILE A 792 19.20 -36.94 58.14
N ALA A 793 19.69 -37.92 57.37
CA ALA A 793 19.83 -39.31 57.81
C ALA A 793 20.94 -39.46 58.86
N ASP A 794 22.11 -38.87 58.63
CA ASP A 794 23.23 -38.86 59.58
C ASP A 794 22.82 -38.18 60.89
N ALA A 795 22.19 -37.00 60.80
CA ALA A 795 21.64 -36.30 61.96
C ALA A 795 20.55 -37.13 62.68
N SER A 796 19.72 -37.89 61.96
CA SER A 796 18.72 -38.79 62.55
C SER A 796 19.37 -39.94 63.32
N ALA A 797 20.47 -40.52 62.80
CA ALA A 797 21.23 -41.57 63.49
C ALA A 797 21.94 -41.04 64.74
N VAL A 798 22.49 -39.82 64.67
CA VAL A 798 23.04 -39.10 65.82
C VAL A 798 21.96 -38.85 66.88
N ALA A 799 20.80 -38.31 66.51
CA ALA A 799 19.70 -38.06 67.45
C ALA A 799 19.19 -39.35 68.12
N ALA A 800 19.06 -40.45 67.37
CA ALA A 800 18.71 -41.76 67.94
C ALA A 800 19.77 -42.26 68.94
N THR A 801 21.06 -42.05 68.64
CA THR A 801 22.17 -42.38 69.55
C THR A 801 22.17 -41.48 70.79
N ALA A 802 21.82 -40.20 70.65
CA ALA A 802 21.65 -39.27 71.76
C ALA A 802 20.51 -39.71 72.70
N GLN A 803 19.38 -40.18 72.14
CA GLN A 803 18.28 -40.75 72.95
C GLN A 803 18.69 -42.03 73.70
N GLN A 804 19.56 -42.86 73.12
CA GLN A 804 20.15 -43.99 73.83
C GLN A 804 21.05 -43.52 74.99
N TYR A 805 21.89 -42.50 74.78
CA TYR A 805 22.70 -41.91 75.84
C TYR A 805 21.83 -41.32 76.96
N ALA A 806 20.80 -40.53 76.62
CA ALA A 806 19.81 -40.02 77.57
C ALA A 806 19.14 -41.13 78.41
N ALA A 807 18.80 -42.27 77.79
CA ALA A 807 18.22 -43.41 78.49
C ALA A 807 19.22 -44.13 79.43
N GLU A 808 20.52 -44.14 79.12
CA GLU A 808 21.55 -44.60 80.05
C GLU A 808 21.77 -43.60 81.20
N ALA A 809 21.83 -42.30 80.90
CA ALA A 809 21.98 -41.26 81.90
C ALA A 809 20.80 -41.24 82.88
N GLY A 810 19.57 -41.45 82.40
CA GLY A 810 18.38 -41.60 83.23
C GLY A 810 18.46 -42.78 84.23
N ARG A 811 19.23 -43.83 83.92
CA ARG A 811 19.52 -44.92 84.88
C ARG A 811 20.55 -44.51 85.93
N ALA A 812 21.55 -43.70 85.58
CA ALA A 812 22.52 -43.15 86.54
C ALA A 812 21.85 -42.15 87.50
N ALA A 813 21.02 -41.25 86.98
CA ALA A 813 20.24 -40.30 87.77
C ALA A 813 19.33 -40.99 88.80
N ALA A 814 18.71 -42.11 88.43
CA ALA A 814 17.89 -42.91 89.35
C ALA A 814 18.67 -43.45 90.57
N THR A 815 20.00 -43.59 90.47
CA THR A 815 20.90 -43.99 91.58
C THR A 815 21.43 -42.79 92.37
N ALA A 816 21.15 -41.56 91.93
CA ALA A 816 21.72 -40.35 92.50
C ALA A 816 20.75 -39.53 93.38
N ASN A 817 19.44 -39.63 93.17
CA ASN A 817 18.48 -38.85 93.97
C ASN A 817 18.36 -39.36 95.43
N ASP A 818 19.07 -40.43 95.78
CA ASP A 818 18.97 -41.22 97.02
C ASP A 818 19.80 -40.62 98.18
N ALA A 819 19.67 -39.30 98.39
CA ALA A 819 20.49 -38.51 99.35
C ALA A 819 19.65 -37.83 100.49
N ALA A 820 19.73 -36.54 100.94
CA ALA A 820 20.17 -35.34 100.20
C ALA A 820 20.09 -33.91 100.91
N ASP A 821 21.21 -33.15 101.10
CA ASP A 821 21.39 -31.91 101.97
C ASP A 821 21.88 -30.47 101.47
N LEU A 822 22.89 -30.20 100.58
CA LEU A 822 23.43 -28.82 100.23
C LEU A 822 22.63 -27.97 99.26
N ALA A 823 21.44 -27.60 99.69
CA ALA A 823 20.77 -26.50 99.04
C ALA A 823 21.36 -25.09 99.36
N GLN A 824 22.49 -25.04 100.07
CA GLN A 824 23.32 -23.84 100.27
C GLN A 824 23.89 -23.24 98.98
N LYS A 825 23.97 -24.02 97.89
CA LYS A 825 24.20 -23.47 96.54
C LYS A 825 22.93 -23.04 95.84
N TYR A 826 21.83 -23.75 96.08
CA TYR A 826 20.53 -23.45 95.49
C TYR A 826 20.02 -22.07 95.92
N ALA A 827 20.20 -21.73 97.20
CA ALA A 827 20.03 -20.39 97.77
C ALA A 827 20.59 -19.24 96.91
N GLN A 828 21.86 -19.36 96.48
CA GLN A 828 22.52 -18.30 95.71
C GLN A 828 22.18 -18.39 94.21
N GLN A 829 22.09 -19.61 93.66
CA GLN A 829 21.79 -19.82 92.24
C GLN A 829 20.42 -19.29 91.84
N ALA A 830 19.41 -19.42 92.70
CA ALA A 830 18.07 -18.93 92.42
C ALA A 830 18.06 -17.39 92.25
N LYS A 831 18.84 -16.68 93.07
CA LYS A 831 18.97 -15.22 93.04
C LYS A 831 19.70 -14.70 91.80
N ASP A 832 20.69 -15.45 91.30
CA ASP A 832 21.35 -15.16 90.03
C ASP A 832 20.44 -15.55 88.83
N SER A 833 19.63 -16.60 88.97
CA SER A 833 18.66 -17.04 87.95
C SER A 833 17.52 -16.04 87.76
N ALA A 834 16.93 -15.52 88.84
CA ALA A 834 15.92 -14.45 88.78
C ALA A 834 16.43 -13.20 88.03
N LYS A 835 17.72 -12.87 88.18
CA LYS A 835 18.35 -11.80 87.41
C LYS A 835 18.46 -12.16 85.92
N GLN A 836 18.91 -13.37 85.59
CA GLN A 836 18.95 -13.82 84.18
C GLN A 836 17.55 -13.91 83.56
N ALA A 837 16.51 -14.24 84.34
CA ALA A 837 15.13 -14.24 83.87
C ALA A 837 14.67 -12.83 83.47
N ALA A 838 15.02 -11.81 84.26
CA ALA A 838 14.80 -10.41 83.90
C ALA A 838 15.60 -10.01 82.63
N ASP A 839 16.89 -10.38 82.54
CA ASP A 839 17.69 -10.15 81.34
C ASP A 839 17.06 -10.82 80.09
N TYR A 840 16.46 -12.02 80.23
CA TYR A 840 15.77 -12.73 79.15
C TYR A 840 14.39 -12.16 78.81
N ALA A 841 13.64 -11.64 79.80
CA ALA A 841 12.39 -10.94 79.57
C ALA A 841 12.61 -9.64 78.79
N GLU A 842 13.66 -8.86 79.12
CA GLU A 842 14.05 -7.66 78.36
C GLU A 842 14.44 -8.01 76.90
N GLN A 843 15.12 -9.14 76.68
CA GLN A 843 15.41 -9.67 75.33
C GLN A 843 14.14 -10.17 74.60
N ALA A 844 13.14 -10.66 75.33
CA ALA A 844 11.86 -11.11 74.77
C ALA A 844 11.01 -9.90 74.32
N ASP A 845 10.98 -8.85 75.14
CA ASP A 845 10.28 -7.59 74.89
C ASP A 845 10.88 -6.86 73.67
N ALA A 846 12.22 -6.71 73.63
CA ALA A 846 12.93 -6.18 72.46
C ALA A 846 12.67 -7.01 71.18
N SER A 847 12.51 -8.34 71.30
CA SER A 847 12.12 -9.19 70.17
C SER A 847 10.67 -8.95 69.74
N ALA A 848 9.76 -8.66 70.67
CA ALA A 848 8.38 -8.33 70.37
C ALA A 848 8.27 -6.96 69.66
N ASP A 849 9.04 -5.96 70.08
CA ASP A 849 9.20 -4.66 69.40
C ASP A 849 9.67 -4.83 67.95
N GLU A 850 10.72 -5.62 67.70
CA GLU A 850 11.20 -5.91 66.34
C GLU A 850 10.16 -6.67 65.50
N ALA A 851 9.37 -7.55 66.12
CA ALA A 851 8.30 -8.28 65.46
C ALA A 851 7.12 -7.37 65.08
N GLU A 852 6.68 -6.50 65.99
CA GLU A 852 5.58 -5.55 65.75
C GLU A 852 5.96 -4.49 64.71
N LYS A 853 7.20 -3.98 64.75
CA LYS A 853 7.76 -3.16 63.68
C LYS A 853 7.77 -3.88 62.33
N SER A 854 8.22 -5.13 62.29
CA SER A 854 8.20 -5.96 61.08
C SER A 854 6.77 -6.16 60.54
N ALA A 855 5.78 -6.34 61.43
CA ALA A 855 4.38 -6.42 61.04
C ALA A 855 3.83 -5.09 60.49
N ALA A 856 4.26 -3.94 61.02
CA ALA A 856 3.93 -2.62 60.48
C ALA A 856 4.52 -2.40 59.07
N ASP A 857 5.80 -2.73 58.87
CA ASP A 857 6.46 -2.66 57.55
C ASP A 857 5.80 -3.60 56.52
N ALA A 858 5.38 -4.79 56.95
CA ALA A 858 4.61 -5.73 56.12
C ALA A 858 3.23 -5.18 55.75
N ALA A 859 2.54 -4.53 56.69
CA ALA A 859 1.24 -3.91 56.46
C ALA A 859 1.33 -2.71 55.51
N GLU A 860 2.37 -1.88 55.61
CA GLU A 860 2.62 -0.78 54.65
C GLU A 860 2.97 -1.31 53.26
N SER A 861 3.73 -2.41 53.18
CA SER A 861 3.96 -3.12 51.91
C SER A 861 2.65 -3.61 51.29
N ALA A 862 1.72 -4.17 52.07
CA ALA A 862 0.42 -4.58 51.60
C ALA A 862 -0.47 -3.40 51.13
N ARG A 863 -0.47 -2.27 51.85
CA ARG A 863 -1.15 -1.02 51.41
C ARG A 863 -0.58 -0.54 50.07
N THR A 864 0.74 -0.54 49.93
CA THR A 864 1.45 -0.15 48.70
C THR A 864 1.05 -1.07 47.53
N ALA A 865 0.99 -2.38 47.76
CA ALA A 865 0.56 -3.35 46.76
C ALA A 865 -0.91 -3.14 46.33
N ARG A 866 -1.82 -2.85 47.28
CA ARG A 866 -3.23 -2.50 47.00
C ARG A 866 -3.37 -1.16 46.26
N ALA A 867 -2.50 -0.19 46.50
CA ALA A 867 -2.46 1.05 45.72
C ALA A 867 -2.03 0.79 44.27
N ALA A 868 -0.97 0.02 44.07
CA ALA A 868 -0.48 -0.37 42.74
C ALA A 868 -1.51 -1.21 41.96
N GLU A 869 -2.19 -2.16 42.61
CA GLU A 869 -3.35 -2.86 42.04
C GLU A 869 -4.43 -1.88 41.57
N ALA A 870 -4.80 -0.90 42.41
CA ALA A 870 -5.81 0.10 42.04
C ALA A 870 -5.38 0.99 40.86
N ASP A 871 -4.08 1.27 40.69
CA ASP A 871 -3.52 1.93 39.51
C ASP A 871 -3.49 1.04 38.27
N ALA A 872 -3.14 -0.25 38.40
CA ALA A 872 -3.21 -1.21 37.31
C ALA A 872 -4.64 -1.36 36.77
N HIS A 873 -5.63 -1.43 37.66
CA HIS A 873 -7.06 -1.45 37.31
C HIS A 873 -7.56 -0.09 36.76
N ARG A 874 -6.96 1.06 37.14
CA ARG A 874 -7.22 2.34 36.47
C ARG A 874 -6.72 2.30 35.03
N ALA A 875 -5.44 1.94 34.84
CA ALA A 875 -4.82 1.82 33.52
C ALA A 875 -5.57 0.86 32.59
N ALA A 876 -6.05 -0.28 33.09
CA ALA A 876 -6.87 -1.21 32.30
C ALA A 876 -8.18 -0.56 31.80
N ARG A 877 -8.91 0.17 32.65
CA ARG A 877 -10.12 0.90 32.24
C ARG A 877 -9.81 2.06 31.28
N ASP A 878 -8.69 2.75 31.45
CA ASP A 878 -8.25 3.81 30.54
C ASP A 878 -7.84 3.24 29.17
N ALA A 879 -7.30 2.01 29.15
CA ALA A 879 -7.04 1.25 27.94
C ALA A 879 -8.34 0.78 27.25
N ASP A 880 -9.34 0.29 28.02
CA ASP A 880 -10.67 -0.05 27.49
C ASP A 880 -11.37 1.17 26.87
N ASN A 881 -11.36 2.31 27.56
CA ASN A 881 -11.88 3.58 27.06
C ASN A 881 -11.16 4.01 25.76
N SER A 882 -9.84 3.84 25.72
CA SER A 882 -9.04 4.11 24.50
C SER A 882 -9.41 3.15 23.36
N ALA A 883 -9.59 1.87 23.63
CA ALA A 883 -10.00 0.88 22.63
C ALA A 883 -11.43 1.14 22.12
N ALA A 884 -12.34 1.59 22.97
CA ALA A 884 -13.69 2.01 22.57
C ALA A 884 -13.68 3.28 21.71
N HIS A 885 -12.86 4.28 22.05
CA HIS A 885 -12.66 5.46 21.20
C HIS A 885 -11.98 5.13 19.87
N ALA A 886 -11.03 4.19 19.86
CA ALA A 886 -10.42 3.70 18.63
C ALA A 886 -11.46 2.99 17.74
N GLN A 887 -12.32 2.15 18.31
CA GLN A 887 -13.40 1.49 17.58
C GLN A 887 -14.41 2.51 17.02
N SER A 888 -14.87 3.46 17.83
CA SER A 888 -15.77 4.53 17.36
C SER A 888 -15.14 5.42 16.27
N SER A 889 -13.81 5.52 16.24
CA SER A 889 -13.09 6.21 15.15
C SER A 889 -13.06 5.36 13.89
N ALA A 890 -12.81 4.06 14.01
CA ALA A 890 -12.83 3.09 12.92
C ALA A 890 -14.22 3.00 12.27
N ASP A 891 -15.29 2.88 13.07
CA ASP A 891 -16.68 2.88 12.61
C ASP A 891 -17.01 4.17 11.83
N ALA A 892 -16.54 5.33 12.30
CA ALA A 892 -16.71 6.63 11.64
C ALA A 892 -15.87 6.77 10.36
N ALA A 893 -14.69 6.14 10.30
CA ALA A 893 -13.84 6.10 9.12
C ALA A 893 -14.48 5.22 8.02
N ALA A 894 -14.98 4.04 8.38
CA ALA A 894 -15.73 3.15 7.49
C ALA A 894 -17.01 3.82 6.97
N GLY A 895 -17.76 4.51 7.85
CA GLY A 895 -18.91 5.33 7.44
C GLY A 895 -18.54 6.47 6.48
N SER A 896 -17.38 7.10 6.68
CA SER A 896 -16.85 8.13 5.76
C SER A 896 -16.49 7.53 4.39
N ALA A 897 -15.81 6.38 4.37
CA ALA A 897 -15.49 5.65 3.14
C ALA A 897 -16.76 5.25 2.36
N ALA A 898 -17.80 4.79 3.04
CA ALA A 898 -19.10 4.48 2.41
C ALA A 898 -19.77 5.72 1.79
N VAL A 899 -19.72 6.89 2.46
CA VAL A 899 -20.19 8.17 1.90
C VAL A 899 -19.35 8.59 0.68
N ALA A 900 -18.04 8.36 0.72
CA ALA A 900 -17.15 8.66 -0.41
C ALA A 900 -17.47 7.79 -1.64
N TRP A 901 -17.72 6.48 -1.45
CA TRP A 901 -18.14 5.58 -2.53
C TRP A 901 -19.52 5.91 -3.09
N SER A 902 -20.48 6.40 -2.27
CA SER A 902 -21.76 6.93 -2.77
C SER A 902 -21.51 8.13 -3.70
N ALA A 903 -20.68 9.08 -3.26
CA ALA A 903 -20.33 10.25 -4.05
C ALA A 903 -19.61 9.89 -5.36
N ALA A 904 -18.69 8.91 -5.33
CA ALA A 904 -18.05 8.40 -6.55
C ALA A 904 -19.06 7.76 -7.52
N GLY A 905 -20.06 7.04 -7.01
CA GLY A 905 -21.17 6.51 -7.81
C GLY A 905 -22.04 7.60 -8.44
N GLU A 906 -22.38 8.64 -7.66
CA GLU A 906 -23.14 9.81 -8.12
C GLU A 906 -22.37 10.63 -9.18
N ALA A 907 -21.05 10.77 -8.99
CA ALA A 907 -20.15 11.41 -9.94
C ALA A 907 -20.07 10.62 -11.26
N ARG A 908 -19.88 9.30 -11.19
CA ARG A 908 -19.84 8.42 -12.36
C ARG A 908 -21.16 8.41 -13.13
N ALA A 909 -22.31 8.38 -12.43
CA ALA A 909 -23.62 8.51 -13.06
C ALA A 909 -23.79 9.87 -13.77
N SER A 910 -23.22 10.93 -13.22
CA SER A 910 -23.20 12.27 -13.84
C SER A 910 -22.31 12.31 -15.09
N ALA A 911 -21.10 11.73 -15.04
CA ALA A 911 -20.22 11.59 -16.19
C ALA A 911 -20.86 10.77 -17.33
N GLU A 912 -21.50 9.65 -16.99
CA GLU A 912 -22.27 8.84 -17.95
C GLU A 912 -23.44 9.61 -18.59
N ALA A 913 -24.12 10.48 -17.84
CA ALA A 913 -25.17 11.34 -18.39
C ALA A 913 -24.57 12.40 -19.33
N ALA A 914 -23.47 13.03 -18.93
CA ALA A 914 -22.76 14.02 -19.74
C ALA A 914 -22.27 13.42 -21.07
N GLY A 915 -21.72 12.20 -21.06
CA GLY A 915 -21.29 11.48 -22.27
C GLY A 915 -22.45 11.14 -23.22
N LYS A 916 -23.63 10.78 -22.68
CA LYS A 916 -24.85 10.55 -23.48
C LYS A 916 -25.33 11.86 -24.13
N ASP A 917 -25.24 12.98 -23.42
CA ASP A 917 -25.59 14.31 -23.94
C ASP A 917 -24.58 14.82 -24.98
N ALA A 918 -23.28 14.58 -24.81
CA ALA A 918 -22.26 14.86 -25.82
C ALA A 918 -22.48 14.06 -27.11
N ALA A 919 -22.77 12.77 -27.01
CA ALA A 919 -23.07 11.91 -28.17
C ALA A 919 -24.33 12.39 -28.92
N ALA A 920 -25.37 12.84 -28.20
CA ALA A 920 -26.56 13.42 -28.80
C ALA A 920 -26.29 14.80 -29.45
N ALA A 921 -25.41 15.62 -28.87
CA ALA A 921 -24.99 16.90 -29.45
C ALA A 921 -24.19 16.70 -30.74
N ALA A 922 -23.25 15.74 -30.77
CA ALA A 922 -22.51 15.36 -31.97
C ALA A 922 -23.42 14.81 -33.09
N LYS A 923 -24.48 14.08 -32.73
CA LYS A 923 -25.54 13.69 -33.67
C LYS A 923 -26.31 14.91 -34.19
N ALA A 924 -26.64 15.88 -33.33
CA ALA A 924 -27.34 17.09 -33.74
C ALA A 924 -26.51 17.95 -34.72
N MET A 925 -25.21 18.13 -34.45
CA MET A 925 -24.22 18.69 -35.37
C MET A 925 -24.23 17.97 -36.73
N SER A 926 -24.18 16.63 -36.72
CA SER A 926 -24.16 15.82 -37.94
C SER A 926 -25.43 16.01 -38.80
N GLU A 927 -26.60 16.06 -38.15
CA GLU A 927 -27.88 16.36 -38.83
C GLU A 927 -27.96 17.81 -39.34
N ALA A 928 -27.34 18.78 -38.64
CA ALA A 928 -27.29 20.18 -39.04
C ALA A 928 -26.43 20.37 -40.30
N LEU A 929 -25.24 19.77 -40.33
CA LEU A 929 -24.33 19.76 -41.48
C LEU A 929 -24.98 19.10 -42.71
N PHE A 930 -25.69 17.99 -42.51
CA PHE A 930 -26.45 17.33 -43.59
C PHE A 930 -27.59 18.20 -44.13
N ALA A 931 -28.30 18.93 -43.25
CA ALA A 931 -29.35 19.87 -43.64
C ALA A 931 -28.81 21.08 -44.42
N ALA A 932 -27.59 21.54 -44.13
CA ALA A 932 -26.91 22.58 -44.89
C ALA A 932 -26.51 22.10 -46.31
N ALA A 933 -25.79 20.98 -46.40
CA ALA A 933 -25.34 20.40 -47.68
C ALA A 933 -26.51 20.09 -48.63
N THR A 934 -27.62 19.55 -48.08
CA THR A 934 -28.84 19.25 -48.85
C THR A 934 -29.43 20.50 -49.52
N LYS A 935 -29.30 21.68 -48.89
CA LYS A 935 -29.82 22.95 -49.43
C LYS A 935 -28.91 23.56 -50.48
N GLU A 936 -27.59 23.43 -50.30
CA GLU A 936 -26.61 23.86 -51.30
C GLU A 936 -26.84 23.12 -52.64
N TRP A 937 -27.03 21.79 -52.60
CA TRP A 937 -27.35 20.99 -53.78
C TRP A 937 -28.67 21.40 -54.44
N ALA A 938 -29.70 21.74 -53.65
CA ALA A 938 -30.99 22.19 -54.16
C ALA A 938 -30.93 23.57 -54.85
N GLU A 939 -30.17 24.52 -54.30
CA GLU A 939 -29.95 25.85 -54.89
C GLU A 939 -29.18 25.76 -56.21
N GLN A 940 -28.10 24.96 -56.25
CA GLN A 940 -27.32 24.72 -57.46
C GLN A 940 -28.17 24.06 -58.58
N GLU A 941 -29.10 23.17 -58.24
CA GLU A 941 -29.97 22.53 -59.22
C GLU A 941 -31.07 23.49 -59.76
N GLN A 942 -31.58 24.42 -58.95
CA GLN A 942 -32.53 25.45 -59.43
C GLN A 942 -31.86 26.39 -60.44
N TRP A 943 -30.67 26.92 -60.11
CA TRP A 943 -29.90 27.80 -60.99
C TRP A 943 -29.63 27.16 -62.37
N ARG A 944 -29.28 25.86 -62.40
CA ARG A 944 -29.11 25.09 -63.64
C ARG A 944 -30.41 25.00 -64.47
N LYS A 945 -31.55 24.76 -63.81
CA LYS A 945 -32.86 24.62 -64.48
C LYS A 945 -33.37 25.93 -65.09
N GLU A 946 -33.12 27.05 -64.42
CA GLU A 946 -33.49 28.39 -64.92
C GLU A 946 -32.69 28.75 -66.18
N LEU A 947 -31.36 28.54 -66.16
CA LEU A 947 -30.50 28.79 -67.31
C LEU A 947 -30.92 27.97 -68.54
N GLU A 948 -31.17 26.67 -68.35
CA GLU A 948 -31.69 25.82 -69.43
C GLU A 948 -33.10 26.23 -69.90
N ALA A 949 -33.96 26.76 -69.02
CA ALA A 949 -35.29 27.22 -69.41
C ALA A 949 -35.22 28.46 -70.31
N GLN A 950 -34.32 29.39 -70.01
CA GLN A 950 -34.05 30.56 -70.84
C GLN A 950 -33.46 30.17 -72.21
N ASP A 951 -32.44 29.31 -72.24
CA ASP A 951 -31.85 28.78 -73.48
C ASP A 951 -32.90 28.02 -74.33
N ARG A 952 -33.82 27.26 -73.71
CA ARG A 952 -34.94 26.62 -74.41
C ARG A 952 -35.96 27.62 -74.97
N ALA A 953 -36.24 28.71 -74.25
CA ALA A 953 -37.16 29.75 -74.69
C ALA A 953 -36.61 30.53 -75.90
N ASP A 954 -35.34 30.94 -75.87
CA ASP A 954 -34.66 31.61 -76.98
C ASP A 954 -34.65 30.74 -78.25
N LEU A 955 -34.27 29.46 -78.13
CA LEU A 955 -34.27 28.54 -79.28
C LEU A 955 -35.68 28.26 -79.81
N LYS A 956 -36.72 28.31 -78.96
CA LYS A 956 -38.12 28.20 -79.40
C LYS A 956 -38.56 29.46 -80.14
N ALA A 957 -38.29 30.65 -79.60
CA ALA A 957 -38.63 31.92 -80.24
C ALA A 957 -37.93 32.09 -81.61
N LEU A 958 -36.71 31.59 -81.77
CA LEU A 958 -36.01 31.57 -83.05
C LEU A 958 -36.59 30.54 -84.04
N LYS A 959 -37.13 29.41 -83.58
CA LYS A 959 -37.87 28.49 -84.47
C LYS A 959 -39.18 29.12 -84.92
N GLU A 960 -39.95 29.70 -84.00
CA GLU A 960 -41.20 30.39 -84.32
C GLU A 960 -40.98 31.58 -85.27
N LEU A 961 -39.82 32.23 -85.23
CA LEU A 961 -39.43 33.26 -86.21
C LEU A 961 -39.05 32.66 -87.59
N GLU A 962 -38.37 31.52 -87.65
CA GLU A 962 -38.05 30.80 -88.89
C GLU A 962 -39.31 30.22 -89.55
N ASP A 963 -40.21 29.63 -88.75
CA ASP A 963 -41.49 29.08 -89.19
C ASP A 963 -42.40 30.24 -89.69
N ALA A 964 -42.46 31.37 -88.98
CA ALA A 964 -43.18 32.56 -89.45
C ALA A 964 -42.58 33.18 -90.73
N PHE A 965 -41.26 33.10 -90.94
CA PHE A 965 -40.64 33.47 -92.22
C PHE A 965 -41.04 32.52 -93.35
N ALA A 966 -41.23 31.22 -93.05
CA ALA A 966 -41.62 30.21 -94.02
C ALA A 966 -43.12 30.25 -94.37
N ASP A 967 -44.00 30.41 -93.38
CA ASP A 967 -45.46 30.52 -93.59
C ASP A 967 -45.80 31.81 -94.36
N ALA A 968 -45.21 32.95 -93.97
CA ALA A 968 -45.29 34.20 -94.72
C ALA A 968 -44.59 34.14 -96.11
N ALA A 969 -43.94 33.01 -96.44
CA ALA A 969 -43.40 32.71 -97.75
C ALA A 969 -44.18 31.65 -98.55
N ALA A 970 -45.13 30.93 -97.93
CA ALA A 970 -45.84 29.79 -98.53
C ALA A 970 -47.17 30.16 -99.21
N ASP A 971 -47.89 31.17 -98.72
CA ASP A 971 -49.25 31.51 -99.18
C ASP A 971 -49.30 32.74 -100.12
N GLU A 972 -50.11 32.68 -101.18
CA GLU A 972 -50.30 33.76 -102.17
C GLU A 972 -51.57 34.61 -101.92
N GLU A 973 -52.49 34.25 -101.01
CA GLU A 973 -53.77 34.96 -100.83
C GLU A 973 -54.12 35.37 -99.37
N THR A 974 -53.13 35.50 -98.47
CA THR A 974 -53.33 36.06 -97.12
C THR A 974 -53.16 37.59 -97.05
N ASP A 975 -54.13 38.28 -96.43
CA ASP A 975 -54.04 39.71 -96.11
C ASP A 975 -53.31 39.94 -94.77
N TRP A 976 -52.54 41.03 -94.68
CA TRP A 976 -51.64 41.36 -93.57
C TRP A 976 -52.35 41.59 -92.22
N TRP A 977 -53.67 41.81 -92.23
CA TRP A 977 -54.46 42.13 -91.03
C TRP A 977 -54.72 40.95 -90.08
N ASP A 978 -54.64 39.70 -90.55
CA ASP A 978 -55.00 38.51 -89.75
C ASP A 978 -53.86 38.02 -88.82
N LEU A 979 -52.66 38.59 -88.92
CA LEU A 979 -51.54 38.33 -88.02
C LEU A 979 -51.66 39.03 -86.64
N THR A 980 -52.76 39.74 -86.38
CA THR A 980 -52.97 40.46 -85.11
C THR A 980 -53.29 39.55 -83.92
N THR A 981 -53.61 38.27 -84.15
CA THR A 981 -54.00 37.30 -83.09
C THR A 981 -52.85 36.90 -82.15
N ILE A 982 -51.60 37.22 -82.48
CA ILE A 982 -50.43 37.06 -81.58
C ILE A 982 -50.27 38.29 -80.63
N GLY A 983 -51.04 39.37 -80.83
CA GLY A 983 -50.90 40.63 -80.09
C GLY A 983 -51.35 40.63 -78.63
N HIS A 984 -52.05 39.61 -78.14
CA HIS A 984 -52.72 39.63 -76.82
C HIS A 984 -51.95 39.03 -75.64
N VAL A 985 -50.64 38.79 -75.78
CA VAL A 985 -49.73 38.50 -74.64
C VAL A 985 -48.97 39.76 -74.19
N LEU A 986 -48.95 40.83 -74.99
CA LEU A 986 -48.16 42.05 -74.75
C LEU A 986 -48.80 43.03 -73.74
N LEU A 987 -49.53 42.53 -72.73
CA LEU A 987 -50.26 43.36 -71.76
C LEU A 987 -50.04 42.99 -70.27
N ASP A 988 -49.51 41.79 -69.97
CA ASP A 988 -49.33 41.31 -68.58
C ASP A 988 -47.87 41.34 -68.07
N SER A 989 -46.91 41.93 -68.80
CA SER A 989 -45.50 41.96 -68.37
C SER A 989 -44.75 43.28 -68.68
N ALA A 990 -45.19 44.38 -68.08
CA ALA A 990 -44.48 45.65 -68.09
C ALA A 990 -43.93 46.01 -66.69
N GLY A 991 -42.75 45.48 -66.31
CA GLY A 991 -42.17 45.75 -64.99
C GLY A 991 -40.77 45.20 -64.70
N LEU A 992 -39.73 45.94 -65.11
CA LEU A 992 -38.35 46.00 -64.55
C LEU A 992 -37.50 44.70 -64.64
N ILE A 993 -36.34 44.59 -65.31
CA ILE A 993 -35.14 45.45 -65.50
C ILE A 993 -34.17 45.48 -64.29
N PRO A 994 -33.03 44.75 -64.35
CA PRO A 994 -31.83 44.95 -63.52
C PRO A 994 -30.74 45.78 -64.24
N GLY A 995 -29.68 46.24 -63.54
CA GLY A 995 -28.60 47.08 -64.09
C GLY A 995 -27.28 47.06 -63.30
N ILE A 996 -26.18 47.58 -63.89
CA ILE A 996 -24.77 47.34 -63.51
C ILE A 996 -23.98 48.66 -63.31
N GLY A 997 -22.92 48.63 -62.49
CA GLY A 997 -21.85 49.64 -62.44
C GLY A 997 -20.57 49.13 -61.75
N GLU A 998 -19.39 49.46 -62.30
CA GLU A 998 -18.05 49.07 -61.83
C GLU A 998 -17.55 50.04 -60.70
N GLY A 999 -16.50 49.81 -59.89
CA GLY A 999 -15.21 49.14 -60.09
C GLY A 999 -14.19 50.13 -60.70
N PHE A 1000 -13.07 50.52 -60.09
CA PHE A 1000 -12.38 50.16 -58.84
C PHE A 1000 -11.59 51.38 -58.30
N ASP A 1001 -11.21 51.35 -57.01
CA ASP A 1001 -10.03 51.98 -56.36
C ASP A 1001 -9.77 53.51 -56.50
N LEU A 1002 -9.20 54.24 -55.54
CA LEU A 1002 -8.06 53.91 -54.65
C LEU A 1002 -7.96 54.95 -53.48
N ILE A 1003 -7.17 54.61 -52.44
CA ILE A 1003 -6.51 55.45 -51.40
C ILE A 1003 -7.09 55.40 -49.97
N ASN A 1004 -6.40 54.61 -49.15
CA ASN A 1004 -6.08 54.71 -47.71
C ASN A 1004 -7.21 54.84 -46.66
N CYS A 1005 -7.27 54.01 -45.61
CA CYS A 1005 -6.20 53.43 -44.76
C CYS A 1005 -5.37 54.49 -43.99
N GLY A 1006 -6.01 55.11 -42.99
CA GLY A 1006 -5.40 56.16 -42.16
C GLY A 1006 -5.76 56.16 -40.67
N TRP A 1007 -6.44 55.11 -40.16
CA TRP A 1007 -6.82 55.00 -38.73
C TRP A 1007 -6.51 53.61 -38.13
N TYR A 1008 -5.34 53.07 -38.46
CA TYR A 1008 -4.64 52.09 -37.61
C TYR A 1008 -3.21 52.59 -37.29
N GLY A 1009 -3.07 53.92 -37.15
CA GLY A 1009 -1.86 54.59 -36.68
C GLY A 1009 -1.70 54.60 -35.15
N ALA A 1010 -2.56 53.88 -34.43
CA ALA A 1010 -2.47 53.63 -33.01
C ALA A 1010 -2.66 52.12 -32.74
N GLU A 1011 -1.85 51.59 -31.84
CA GLU A 1011 -1.95 50.24 -31.24
C GLU A 1011 -1.61 49.00 -32.10
N GLY A 1012 -1.08 49.18 -33.31
CA GLY A 1012 0.18 48.50 -33.69
C GLY A 1012 0.14 47.17 -34.47
N ASP A 1013 1.06 47.11 -35.45
CA ASP A 1013 1.56 45.97 -36.25
C ASP A 1013 0.57 45.12 -37.09
N SER A 1014 0.33 45.30 -38.39
CA SER A 1014 0.99 46.03 -39.52
C SER A 1014 1.66 45.23 -40.66
N LEU A 1015 1.29 43.95 -40.90
CA LEU A 1015 1.76 43.24 -42.13
C LEU A 1015 0.71 42.64 -43.09
N ASN A 1016 -0.54 42.38 -42.70
CA ASN A 1016 -1.54 41.74 -43.58
C ASN A 1016 -2.95 42.39 -43.55
N SER A 1017 -3.02 43.72 -43.41
CA SER A 1017 -4.29 44.48 -43.41
C SER A 1017 -4.86 44.71 -44.83
N SER A 1018 -4.81 43.72 -45.72
CA SER A 1018 -5.05 43.88 -47.16
C SER A 1018 -6.42 43.42 -47.67
N LEU A 1019 -7.24 42.74 -46.84
CA LEU A 1019 -8.65 42.48 -47.14
C LEU A 1019 -9.53 42.83 -45.93
N SER A 1020 -10.39 43.83 -46.07
CA SER A 1020 -11.44 44.16 -45.10
C SER A 1020 -12.77 44.47 -45.80
N CYS A 1021 -13.77 43.65 -45.45
CA CYS A 1021 -15.22 43.78 -45.60
C CYS A 1021 -15.85 44.73 -46.64
N ALA A 1022 -16.49 44.11 -47.64
CA ALA A 1022 -17.90 44.26 -48.07
C ALA A 1022 -18.67 45.59 -47.85
N ALA A 1023 -19.48 45.96 -48.86
CA ALA A 1023 -20.51 47.01 -48.78
C ALA A 1023 -21.83 46.59 -49.46
N ALA A 1024 -22.96 47.10 -48.95
CA ALA A 1024 -24.30 46.99 -49.55
C ALA A 1024 -25.21 48.12 -49.02
N VAL A 1025 -26.17 48.62 -49.83
CA VAL A 1025 -27.48 49.25 -49.47
C VAL A 1025 -28.14 49.94 -50.71
N PRO A 1026 -29.47 49.83 -50.93
CA PRO A 1026 -30.22 50.49 -52.03
C PRO A 1026 -31.28 51.54 -51.55
N ILE A 1027 -32.08 52.30 -52.33
CA ILE A 1027 -32.11 52.93 -53.69
C ILE A 1027 -33.35 53.88 -53.68
N LEU A 1028 -33.34 55.07 -54.33
CA LEU A 1028 -34.58 55.74 -54.81
C LEU A 1028 -34.32 56.96 -55.75
N GLY A 1029 -35.10 57.10 -56.84
CA GLY A 1029 -35.13 58.31 -57.71
C GLY A 1029 -35.58 58.04 -59.17
N TRP A 1030 -36.36 58.95 -59.77
CA TRP A 1030 -36.96 58.82 -61.13
C TRP A 1030 -36.57 59.99 -62.06
N GLY A 1031 -36.49 59.76 -63.39
CA GLY A 1031 -36.75 60.82 -64.39
C GLY A 1031 -36.00 60.75 -65.73
N ALA A 1032 -36.76 60.57 -66.83
CA ALA A 1032 -36.48 60.91 -68.25
C ALA A 1032 -35.12 60.48 -68.89
N VAL A 1033 -35.02 60.00 -70.13
CA VAL A 1033 -35.66 60.43 -71.40
C VAL A 1033 -35.75 59.22 -72.34
N GLY A 1034 -36.81 59.13 -73.16
CA GLY A 1034 -36.86 58.18 -74.28
C GLY A 1034 -37.25 58.86 -75.59
N THR A 1035 -36.59 58.52 -76.71
CA THR A 1035 -37.16 58.67 -78.08
C THR A 1035 -36.30 58.01 -79.17
N LYS A 1036 -37.00 57.59 -80.24
CA LYS A 1036 -36.50 57.26 -81.60
C LYS A 1036 -35.99 55.82 -81.85
N TRP A 1037 -36.20 55.37 -83.10
CA TRP A 1037 -35.79 54.08 -83.71
C TRP A 1037 -36.58 52.78 -83.41
N GLY A 1038 -37.77 52.84 -82.81
CA GLY A 1038 -38.64 51.66 -82.60
C GLY A 1038 -39.63 51.27 -83.72
N LYS A 1039 -39.45 51.68 -84.99
CA LYS A 1039 -40.45 51.46 -86.09
C LYS A 1039 -39.90 51.01 -87.45
N SER A 1040 -38.64 50.61 -87.57
CA SER A 1040 -37.98 50.37 -88.88
C SER A 1040 -37.64 48.91 -89.21
N GLY A 1041 -37.79 47.96 -88.27
CA GLY A 1041 -37.36 46.57 -88.45
C GLY A 1041 -38.27 45.75 -89.37
N TYR A 1042 -39.57 45.69 -89.04
CA TYR A 1042 -40.54 44.79 -89.70
C TYR A 1042 -40.63 44.94 -91.22
N SER A 1043 -40.62 46.17 -91.75
CA SER A 1043 -40.72 46.42 -93.21
C SER A 1043 -39.44 46.04 -93.97
N ALA A 1044 -38.27 46.02 -93.32
CA ALA A 1044 -37.03 45.55 -93.93
C ALA A 1044 -36.98 44.03 -94.09
N VAL A 1045 -37.59 43.31 -93.13
CA VAL A 1045 -37.75 41.84 -93.13
C VAL A 1045 -38.79 41.41 -94.16
N GLU A 1046 -39.96 42.06 -94.17
CA GLU A 1046 -41.03 41.80 -95.16
C GLU A 1046 -40.52 41.98 -96.60
N ALA A 1047 -39.84 43.10 -96.88
CA ALA A 1047 -39.24 43.37 -98.18
C ALA A 1047 -38.12 42.38 -98.53
N PHE A 1048 -37.48 41.74 -97.55
CA PHE A 1048 -36.53 40.66 -97.78
C PHE A 1048 -37.20 39.35 -98.15
N ALA A 1049 -38.24 38.92 -97.42
CA ALA A 1049 -39.00 37.72 -97.74
C ALA A 1049 -39.60 37.78 -99.16
N LYS A 1050 -40.24 38.92 -99.51
CA LYS A 1050 -40.74 39.20 -100.87
C LYS A 1050 -39.63 39.23 -101.92
N SER A 1051 -38.44 39.73 -101.58
CA SER A 1051 -37.25 39.72 -102.46
C SER A 1051 -36.64 38.32 -102.67
N MET A 1052 -36.79 37.39 -101.73
CA MET A 1052 -36.33 35.99 -101.87
C MET A 1052 -37.30 35.19 -102.73
N ARG A 1053 -38.61 35.34 -102.49
CA ARG A 1053 -39.69 34.78 -103.34
C ARG A 1053 -39.51 35.14 -104.81
N ALA A 1054 -39.27 36.42 -105.12
CA ALA A 1054 -39.06 36.90 -106.49
C ALA A 1054 -37.83 36.27 -107.21
N ASN A 1055 -36.95 35.59 -106.48
CA ASN A 1055 -35.79 34.87 -107.01
C ASN A 1055 -35.88 33.34 -106.81
N GLY A 1056 -37.07 32.82 -106.48
CA GLY A 1056 -37.34 31.38 -106.34
C GLY A 1056 -36.68 30.73 -105.12
N LYS A 1057 -36.52 31.47 -104.00
CA LYS A 1057 -35.85 30.98 -102.78
C LYS A 1057 -36.74 31.13 -101.55
N THR A 1058 -36.71 30.11 -100.68
CA THR A 1058 -37.24 30.19 -99.32
C THR A 1058 -36.46 31.25 -98.52
N PRO A 1059 -37.12 32.21 -97.85
CA PRO A 1059 -36.46 33.09 -96.89
C PRO A 1059 -36.20 32.37 -95.57
N HIS A 1060 -35.16 32.79 -94.87
CA HIS A 1060 -34.71 32.22 -93.60
C HIS A 1060 -34.23 33.35 -92.69
N ILE A 1061 -34.21 33.14 -91.37
CA ILE A 1061 -33.76 34.15 -90.40
C ILE A 1061 -32.23 34.23 -90.32
N TRP A 1062 -31.53 33.17 -90.72
CA TRP A 1062 -30.07 33.08 -90.66
C TRP A 1062 -29.55 32.12 -91.72
N ALA A 1063 -28.25 32.17 -92.01
CA ALA A 1063 -27.61 31.27 -92.96
C ALA A 1063 -26.94 30.07 -92.26
N THR A 1064 -27.13 28.87 -92.82
CA THR A 1064 -26.31 27.69 -92.52
C THR A 1064 -24.99 27.74 -93.31
N GLY A 1065 -23.90 28.16 -92.66
CA GLY A 1065 -22.61 28.37 -93.33
C GLY A 1065 -21.98 27.13 -93.97
N LYS A 1066 -22.31 25.91 -93.49
CA LYS A 1066 -21.97 24.61 -94.10
C LYS A 1066 -23.06 23.57 -93.74
N PRO A 1067 -23.64 22.83 -94.70
CA PRO A 1067 -24.67 21.81 -94.40
C PRO A 1067 -24.17 20.64 -93.53
N SER A 1068 -22.87 20.36 -93.50
CA SER A 1068 -22.25 19.16 -92.89
C SER A 1068 -22.27 19.11 -91.35
N LYS A 1069 -23.10 19.92 -90.68
CA LYS A 1069 -23.34 19.86 -89.23
C LYS A 1069 -24.82 19.64 -88.84
N GLY A 1070 -25.74 19.62 -89.80
CA GLY A 1070 -27.15 19.26 -89.55
C GLY A 1070 -27.99 20.24 -88.74
N TYR A 1071 -27.46 21.40 -88.34
CA TYR A 1071 -28.22 22.44 -87.63
C TYR A 1071 -29.22 23.15 -88.58
N SER A 1072 -30.43 23.44 -88.09
CA SER A 1072 -31.34 24.37 -88.76
C SER A 1072 -30.83 25.82 -88.68
N ASN A 1073 -31.42 26.73 -89.47
CA ASN A 1073 -31.04 28.15 -89.43
C ASN A 1073 -31.27 28.76 -88.04
N ALA A 1074 -32.41 28.47 -87.40
CA ALA A 1074 -32.71 28.86 -86.02
C ALA A 1074 -31.71 28.30 -84.99
N GLN A 1075 -31.28 27.04 -85.14
CA GLN A 1075 -30.23 26.46 -84.29
C GLN A 1075 -28.87 27.14 -84.53
N ASN A 1076 -28.50 27.44 -85.76
CA ASN A 1076 -27.24 28.12 -86.07
C ASN A 1076 -27.24 29.57 -85.54
N ALA A 1077 -28.37 30.28 -85.65
CA ALA A 1077 -28.58 31.59 -85.05
C ALA A 1077 -28.47 31.55 -83.52
N PHE A 1078 -29.13 30.60 -82.87
CA PHE A 1078 -29.08 30.40 -81.43
C PHE A 1078 -27.65 30.08 -80.92
N ILE A 1079 -26.91 29.25 -81.65
CA ILE A 1079 -25.49 28.97 -81.36
C ILE A 1079 -24.65 30.25 -81.50
N HIS A 1080 -24.91 31.10 -82.51
CA HIS A 1080 -24.23 32.38 -82.62
C HIS A 1080 -24.60 33.34 -81.47
N TRP A 1081 -25.86 33.40 -81.06
CA TRP A 1081 -26.29 34.14 -79.87
C TRP A 1081 -25.57 33.65 -78.60
N GLN A 1082 -25.64 32.35 -78.26
CA GLN A 1082 -24.92 31.80 -77.10
C GLN A 1082 -23.40 32.08 -77.16
N ASN A 1083 -22.82 32.12 -78.37
CA ASN A 1083 -21.40 32.37 -78.54
C ASN A 1083 -20.97 33.84 -78.39
N HIS A 1084 -21.90 34.78 -78.57
CA HIS A 1084 -21.64 36.23 -78.61
C HIS A 1084 -22.52 37.06 -77.65
N ARG A 1085 -23.42 36.48 -76.85
CA ARG A 1085 -24.35 37.24 -75.97
C ARG A 1085 -23.66 38.17 -74.98
N ALA A 1086 -22.47 37.78 -74.50
CA ALA A 1086 -21.64 38.63 -73.65
C ALA A 1086 -21.03 39.85 -74.38
N GLU A 1087 -20.96 39.82 -75.72
CA GLU A 1087 -20.57 40.96 -76.54
C GLU A 1087 -21.73 41.95 -76.74
N PHE A 1088 -22.98 41.55 -76.50
CA PHE A 1088 -24.19 42.35 -76.71
C PHE A 1088 -25.10 42.39 -75.47
N PRO A 1089 -24.62 42.90 -74.32
CA PRO A 1089 -25.39 42.95 -73.07
C PRO A 1089 -26.63 43.86 -73.14
N GLU A 1090 -26.76 44.68 -74.18
CA GLU A 1090 -27.96 45.49 -74.44
C GLU A 1090 -29.13 44.69 -75.06
N LEU A 1091 -28.94 43.42 -75.41
CA LEU A 1091 -29.96 42.54 -75.98
C LEU A 1091 -30.47 41.55 -74.93
N GLY A 1092 -31.78 41.40 -74.80
CA GLY A 1092 -32.40 40.48 -73.85
C GLY A 1092 -32.64 39.07 -74.39
N SER A 1093 -32.53 38.87 -75.71
CA SER A 1093 -32.91 37.62 -76.38
C SER A 1093 -32.13 37.32 -77.66
N ALA A 1094 -32.10 36.04 -78.02
CA ALA A 1094 -31.59 35.55 -79.31
C ALA A 1094 -32.36 36.13 -80.50
N LYS A 1095 -33.65 36.44 -80.31
CA LYS A 1095 -34.50 37.07 -81.33
C LYS A 1095 -34.04 38.48 -81.68
N GLU A 1096 -33.79 39.33 -80.68
CA GLU A 1096 -33.31 40.71 -80.90
C GLU A 1096 -31.92 40.71 -81.57
N TYR A 1097 -31.05 39.77 -81.21
CA TYR A 1097 -29.77 39.54 -81.89
C TYR A 1097 -29.95 39.20 -83.37
N VAL A 1098 -30.94 38.39 -83.74
CA VAL A 1098 -31.26 38.10 -85.14
C VAL A 1098 -31.87 39.30 -85.87
N GLU A 1099 -32.82 40.00 -85.25
CA GLU A 1099 -33.45 41.20 -85.84
C GLU A 1099 -32.44 42.33 -86.08
N MET A 1100 -31.52 42.57 -85.13
CA MET A 1100 -30.45 43.57 -85.28
C MET A 1100 -29.49 43.21 -86.42
N ALA A 1101 -29.13 41.93 -86.56
CA ALA A 1101 -28.29 41.47 -87.67
C ALA A 1101 -28.96 41.70 -89.04
N HIS A 1102 -30.28 41.50 -89.17
CA HIS A 1102 -31.02 41.86 -90.39
C HIS A 1102 -31.06 43.37 -90.63
N GLY A 1103 -31.10 44.19 -89.57
CA GLY A 1103 -31.08 45.66 -89.67
C GLY A 1103 -29.90 46.21 -90.48
N TYR A 1104 -28.71 45.65 -90.26
CA TYR A 1104 -27.48 46.06 -90.97
C TYR A 1104 -27.53 45.81 -92.49
N ARG A 1105 -28.43 44.94 -92.99
CA ARG A 1105 -28.55 44.56 -94.42
C ARG A 1105 -28.72 45.77 -95.34
N ASN A 1106 -29.41 46.82 -94.87
CA ASN A 1106 -29.76 47.96 -95.72
C ASN A 1106 -28.57 48.90 -95.98
N ALA A 1107 -27.55 48.93 -95.13
CA ALA A 1107 -26.34 49.73 -95.36
C ALA A 1107 -25.56 49.29 -96.62
N ALA A 1108 -25.67 48.01 -97.00
CA ALA A 1108 -25.03 47.43 -98.19
C ALA A 1108 -25.85 47.53 -99.49
N LYS A 1109 -27.03 48.18 -99.47
CA LYS A 1109 -27.88 48.36 -100.67
C LYS A 1109 -27.69 49.70 -101.38
N LEU A 1110 -26.99 50.65 -100.76
CA LEU A 1110 -26.76 51.98 -101.32
C LEU A 1110 -25.47 52.01 -102.17
N PRO A 1111 -25.37 52.87 -103.21
CA PRO A 1111 -24.16 53.01 -104.02
C PRO A 1111 -22.93 53.50 -103.24
N GLN A 1112 -23.14 54.13 -102.08
CA GLN A 1112 -22.12 54.40 -101.06
C GLN A 1112 -22.73 54.10 -99.68
N PRO A 1113 -21.97 53.53 -98.73
CA PRO A 1113 -22.47 53.27 -97.38
C PRO A 1113 -22.94 54.55 -96.65
N PRO A 1114 -23.94 54.47 -95.76
CA PRO A 1114 -24.31 55.62 -94.92
C PRO A 1114 -23.15 56.01 -93.99
N SER A 1115 -23.06 57.28 -93.62
CA SER A 1115 -22.03 57.78 -92.69
C SER A 1115 -22.07 57.00 -91.37
N GLY A 1116 -20.92 56.46 -90.96
CA GLY A 1116 -20.78 55.56 -89.81
C GLY A 1116 -20.62 54.08 -90.15
N TYR A 1117 -21.05 53.66 -91.35
CA TYR A 1117 -20.94 52.28 -91.83
C TYR A 1117 -19.77 52.09 -92.80
N ARG A 1118 -19.32 50.84 -92.95
CA ARG A 1118 -18.37 50.37 -93.98
C ARG A 1118 -18.88 49.05 -94.54
N VAL A 1119 -18.60 48.78 -95.81
CA VAL A 1119 -19.09 47.58 -96.51
C VAL A 1119 -17.97 46.96 -97.33
N TRP A 1120 -17.76 45.65 -97.19
CA TRP A 1120 -16.79 44.89 -98.00
C TRP A 1120 -17.48 43.76 -98.75
N ASP A 1121 -17.14 43.62 -100.04
CA ASP A 1121 -17.51 42.47 -100.86
C ASP A 1121 -16.47 41.36 -100.77
N ARG A 1122 -16.94 40.11 -100.81
CA ARG A 1122 -16.10 38.91 -100.84
C ARG A 1122 -16.21 38.23 -102.21
N ASN A 1123 -15.14 37.55 -102.61
CA ASN A 1123 -15.00 36.90 -103.94
C ASN A 1123 -16.08 35.84 -104.26
N ASN A 1124 -16.86 35.39 -103.28
CA ASN A 1124 -17.99 34.47 -103.47
C ASN A 1124 -19.37 35.18 -103.58
N GLY A 1125 -19.38 36.51 -103.63
CA GLY A 1125 -20.58 37.37 -103.68
C GLY A 1125 -21.17 37.70 -102.31
N ASN A 1126 -20.67 37.11 -101.22
CA ASN A 1126 -21.06 37.50 -99.86
C ASN A 1126 -20.52 38.89 -99.53
N TYR A 1127 -21.10 39.57 -98.55
CA TYR A 1127 -20.62 40.89 -98.11
C TYR A 1127 -20.63 41.01 -96.58
N ILE A 1128 -19.92 42.01 -96.06
CA ILE A 1128 -19.87 42.35 -94.64
C ILE A 1128 -20.25 43.82 -94.47
N VAL A 1129 -20.96 44.12 -93.38
CA VAL A 1129 -21.25 45.47 -92.90
C VAL A 1129 -20.59 45.65 -91.54
N TYR A 1130 -19.89 46.77 -91.34
CA TYR A 1130 -19.38 47.19 -90.04
C TYR A 1130 -19.96 48.56 -89.67
N GLU A 1131 -20.41 48.71 -88.43
CA GLU A 1131 -20.84 49.98 -87.85
C GLU A 1131 -19.82 50.48 -86.83
N LYS A 1132 -19.27 51.68 -87.08
CA LYS A 1132 -18.20 52.27 -86.26
C LYS A 1132 -18.63 52.65 -84.83
N SER A 1133 -19.90 53.01 -84.63
CA SER A 1133 -20.42 53.52 -83.35
C SER A 1133 -20.69 52.42 -82.33
N SER A 1134 -21.15 51.24 -82.78
CA SER A 1134 -21.46 50.08 -81.93
C SER A 1134 -20.33 49.04 -81.90
N ASN A 1135 -19.26 49.25 -82.68
CA ASN A 1135 -18.27 48.22 -83.02
C ASN A 1135 -18.93 46.91 -83.49
N THR A 1136 -20.02 46.96 -84.27
CA THR A 1136 -20.73 45.73 -84.70
C THR A 1136 -20.34 45.34 -86.11
N LEU A 1137 -19.88 44.10 -86.27
CA LEU A 1137 -19.56 43.47 -87.55
C LEU A 1137 -20.60 42.40 -87.89
N THR A 1138 -21.33 42.59 -88.99
CA THR A 1138 -22.32 41.61 -89.48
C THR A 1138 -21.93 41.10 -90.87
N ALA A 1139 -21.82 39.77 -91.01
CA ALA A 1139 -21.54 39.12 -92.28
C ALA A 1139 -22.81 38.55 -92.91
N PHE A 1140 -22.96 38.70 -94.22
CA PHE A 1140 -24.13 38.30 -94.99
C PHE A 1140 -23.78 37.37 -96.15
N THR A 1141 -24.71 36.50 -96.54
CA THR A 1141 -24.64 35.78 -97.82
C THR A 1141 -24.84 36.76 -98.99
N LYS A 1142 -24.53 36.34 -100.22
CA LYS A 1142 -24.83 37.10 -101.45
C LYS A 1142 -26.30 37.48 -101.63
N ASP A 1143 -27.21 36.69 -101.04
CA ASP A 1143 -28.65 36.93 -101.05
C ASP A 1143 -29.08 37.88 -99.90
N GLY A 1144 -28.18 38.08 -98.92
CA GLY A 1144 -28.33 38.98 -97.79
C GLY A 1144 -28.93 38.35 -96.53
N LEU A 1145 -28.78 37.04 -96.35
CA LEU A 1145 -29.02 36.36 -95.06
C LEU A 1145 -27.85 36.65 -94.11
N PRO A 1146 -28.07 37.05 -92.84
CA PRO A 1146 -27.00 37.09 -91.83
C PRO A 1146 -26.36 35.72 -91.64
N MET A 1147 -25.05 35.70 -91.43
CA MET A 1147 -24.22 34.52 -91.18
C MET A 1147 -23.57 34.54 -89.79
N SER A 1148 -23.18 35.74 -89.34
CA SER A 1148 -22.55 36.01 -88.04
C SER A 1148 -22.71 37.49 -87.71
N MET A 1149 -22.97 37.83 -86.44
CA MET A 1149 -22.89 39.19 -85.93
C MET A 1149 -22.05 39.19 -84.64
N ASN A 1150 -21.01 40.02 -84.56
CA ASN A 1150 -20.09 40.03 -83.41
C ASN A 1150 -19.51 41.44 -83.20
N ARG A 1151 -19.02 41.74 -81.99
CA ARG A 1151 -18.18 42.93 -81.73
C ARG A 1151 -16.71 42.54 -81.84
N PRO A 1152 -16.00 42.81 -82.96
CA PRO A 1152 -14.61 42.39 -83.11
C PRO A 1152 -13.71 43.10 -82.10
N ALA A 1153 -13.06 42.29 -81.27
CA ALA A 1153 -12.02 42.66 -80.33
C ALA A 1153 -10.89 41.62 -80.37
N PRO A 1154 -9.68 41.93 -79.89
CA PRO A 1154 -8.58 40.97 -79.79
C PRO A 1154 -8.96 39.73 -78.96
N ARG A 1155 -8.35 38.59 -79.29
CA ARG A 1155 -8.50 37.35 -78.54
C ARG A 1155 -7.79 37.44 -77.17
N SER A 1156 -8.47 37.02 -76.10
CA SER A 1156 -7.96 36.93 -74.72
C SER A 1156 -8.61 35.74 -74.00
N ASP A 1157 -8.26 35.49 -72.73
CA ASP A 1157 -8.92 34.47 -71.92
C ASP A 1157 -10.40 34.81 -71.64
N THR A 1158 -10.70 36.10 -71.50
CA THR A 1158 -12.07 36.64 -71.38
C THR A 1158 -12.81 36.77 -72.72
N ASN A 1159 -12.09 36.80 -73.84
CA ASN A 1159 -12.62 36.80 -75.20
C ASN A 1159 -11.95 35.69 -76.05
N PRO A 1160 -12.25 34.40 -75.79
CA PRO A 1160 -11.57 33.28 -76.45
C PRO A 1160 -11.90 33.14 -77.94
N ARG A 1161 -12.80 33.98 -78.49
CA ARG A 1161 -13.24 34.00 -79.90
C ARG A 1161 -12.85 35.28 -80.66
N GLY A 1162 -12.16 36.23 -80.03
CA GLY A 1162 -11.68 37.45 -80.67
C GLY A 1162 -10.73 37.20 -81.84
N TYR A 1163 -10.47 38.25 -82.63
CA TYR A 1163 -9.51 38.17 -83.74
C TYR A 1163 -8.08 37.96 -83.21
N ASN A 1164 -7.26 37.21 -83.95
CA ASN A 1164 -5.88 36.96 -83.54
C ASN A 1164 -5.02 38.24 -83.71
N PRO A 1165 -4.53 38.88 -82.63
CA PRO A 1165 -3.73 40.10 -82.74
C PRO A 1165 -2.36 39.87 -83.40
N GLN A 1166 -1.87 38.63 -83.45
CA GLN A 1166 -0.63 38.30 -84.17
C GLN A 1166 -0.81 38.29 -85.70
N ALA A 1167 -2.04 38.03 -86.18
CA ALA A 1167 -2.36 38.04 -87.62
C ALA A 1167 -2.95 39.39 -88.07
N TYR A 1168 -3.65 40.08 -87.16
CA TYR A 1168 -4.29 41.37 -87.40
C TYR A 1168 -3.99 42.31 -86.21
N PRO A 1169 -2.86 43.06 -86.24
CA PRO A 1169 -2.42 43.87 -85.10
C PRO A 1169 -3.44 44.92 -84.67
N THR A 1170 -4.19 45.49 -85.61
CA THR A 1170 -5.29 46.41 -85.32
C THR A 1170 -6.63 45.87 -85.83
N LEU A 1171 -7.72 46.41 -85.26
CA LEU A 1171 -9.07 46.20 -85.78
C LEU A 1171 -9.19 46.62 -87.25
N GLU A 1172 -8.46 47.66 -87.67
CA GLU A 1172 -8.43 48.10 -89.06
C GLU A 1172 -7.84 47.04 -90.01
N ASP A 1173 -6.81 46.32 -89.57
CA ASP A 1173 -6.22 45.22 -90.34
C ASP A 1173 -7.15 44.00 -90.41
N TYR A 1174 -7.84 43.70 -89.30
CA TYR A 1174 -8.87 42.66 -89.27
C TYR A 1174 -10.06 42.99 -90.20
N LEU A 1175 -10.47 44.26 -90.26
CA LEU A 1175 -11.55 44.73 -91.14
C LEU A 1175 -11.13 44.71 -92.62
N LYS A 1176 -9.92 45.19 -92.96
CA LYS A 1176 -9.36 45.08 -94.33
C LYS A 1176 -9.25 43.65 -94.82
N ALA A 1177 -9.01 42.69 -93.94
CA ALA A 1177 -8.96 41.27 -94.28
C ALA A 1177 -10.34 40.65 -94.58
N GLN A 1178 -11.46 41.38 -94.40
CA GLN A 1178 -12.80 40.84 -94.62
C GLN A 1178 -13.24 40.77 -96.08
N GLY A 1179 -12.64 41.57 -96.97
CA GLY A 1179 -12.99 41.65 -98.39
C GLY A 1179 -12.49 42.94 -99.06
N THR A 1180 -13.01 43.25 -100.24
CA THR A 1180 -12.74 44.53 -100.94
C THR A 1180 -13.75 45.57 -100.48
N GLU A 1181 -13.29 46.71 -99.96
CA GLU A 1181 -14.17 47.80 -99.50
C GLU A 1181 -14.83 48.54 -100.69
N ARG A 1182 -16.08 49.01 -100.50
CA ARG A 1182 -16.86 49.76 -101.50
C ARG A 1182 -16.75 51.27 -101.36
#